data_AF-A0A927GKR4-F1
#
_entry.id   AF-A0A927GKR4-F1
#
_cell.length_a   1.000
_cell.length_b   1.000
_cell.length_c   1.000
_cell.angle_alpha   90.00
_cell.angle_beta   90.00
_cell.angle_gamma   90.00
#
_symmetry.space_group_name_H-M   'P 1'
#
loop_
_entity.id
_entity.type
_entity.pdbx_description
1 polymer ?
#
loop_
_entity_poly.entity_id
_entity_poly.type
_entity_poly.pdbx_seq_one_letter_code
_entity_poly.pdbx_strand_id
1 'polypeptide(L)'
;MSAYYSFLPHIRQGLAGEISIPDDLYGSSPATRDRVTLPVNLTVQETSVSGSAGNSVVTQQVSLKGPGDIIGINGSAIVKAYPKDWTTNFEPNYLPYIEFYDEDFPWRYTPAKAVLDAGNENRFRLRPWISLIVLKETEFTDEAFNGILSSIAVNVNGGGAFPSEKQTWAWAHVHVNDDLGTYATGTGSTNIDPNLVVSSVTSSSASNPNSLINKLKSNPDIAVSRILCPRRLEPNTSYHAFLIPTFEIGRKAGLGQTVNPTDDSLKPSWTGGAVQKSFPVYYRWFFKTGVSGDFESLVRLLKPKIVGNDVGKRAIDLQLPGNPLLETQAINNDTPDTIGLQGVLKPPGQVPDPWNEPNPFSAALKILLNNPAGAQSGSPDPILGPPIYGQWHVQISTLTGNPSADWIHKVNLDPRYRVFAGIGAEVVRKNQDKYMDIAWAQIGEVLEANRKLRQMQLAMQASQLMHNRHVKSLSDELVVNIAAPVHTKVKATAQTVYKDIADSVLPNAMFSGAFRRITNPGSPLARGMASNGASINTASLINDVNNGTAATAFAYTPPAGMSSLTILPPSSYTPGYASSIPPSSSFLLTPPGSSYPPASYNPANPPSPSAQAFLGAVVPTFAAVSTIPPYVFSAGASLNLAGKAADIKSKLEPSVTVTELAQKQIRLVDPFTGLGTVIGSLDPVLAAPKINLPVYKELASISTEWLMPGLNTIPDNSMSLLEMNQDCIEAFMLGANYEMARELVWRGYPTDQRGTYFSFFWGYSSSLSSVPSSATPLNNLRDIFDIHDWKITLGASSSLTPLGQNSPRLRSLGPNATMLILTIRGELFRRYPGCRVFLQKAKWTYSPAATPAPYLNRPRVPDTSGLSSAIIAPVFSAEIAPDIYFLGFPVDTTTIKGRTTDDLQPGYFFVFQEQAGEVKFGADEMDQPLSSYTSQIPVDPSSGLSYATWNNLNWGNIQQAAGSSNYDGYIYLNSSADITLQSVANPPDGVRWGRNSASMAYTLLQLPVKLYVHAKELIA
;
A
#
# COMPACT_ATOMS: atom_id res chain seq x y z
N MET A 1 0.94 -4.70 20.50
CA MET A 1 2.11 -5.03 21.34
C MET A 1 2.30 -3.87 22.29
N SER A 2 2.15 -4.12 23.59
CA SER A 2 2.54 -3.20 24.65
C SER A 2 4.06 -3.25 24.77
N ALA A 3 4.76 -2.11 24.68
CA ALA A 3 6.16 -2.04 25.03
C ALA A 3 6.27 -1.95 26.56
N TYR A 4 7.19 -2.70 27.16
CA TYR A 4 7.46 -2.66 28.60
C TYR A 4 8.82 -2.00 28.83
N TYR A 5 8.90 -1.12 29.83
CA TYR A 5 10.13 -0.46 30.26
C TYR A 5 10.37 -0.73 31.73
N SER A 6 11.57 -1.19 32.07
CA SER A 6 12.01 -1.39 33.46
C SER A 6 13.17 -0.48 33.78
N PHE A 7 13.21 0.06 35.01
CA PHE A 7 14.27 0.94 35.48
C PHE A 7 14.98 0.36 36.70
N LEU A 8 16.31 0.42 36.72
CA LEU A 8 17.12 0.07 37.88
C LEU A 8 17.91 1.29 38.37
N PRO A 9 18.07 1.47 39.69
CA PRO A 9 18.65 2.69 40.22
C PRO A 9 20.14 2.82 39.93
N HIS A 10 20.85 1.70 39.92
CA HIS A 10 22.25 1.60 39.51
C HIS A 10 22.59 0.16 39.16
N ILE A 11 23.68 -0.04 38.42
CA ILE A 11 24.30 -1.36 38.25
C ILE A 11 25.81 -1.22 38.34
N ARG A 12 26.46 -2.29 38.78
CA ARG A 12 27.92 -2.44 38.75
C ARG A 12 28.30 -3.83 38.30
N GLN A 13 29.37 -3.90 37.54
CA GLN A 13 29.93 -5.15 37.05
C GLN A 13 31.39 -5.30 37.53
N GLY A 14 31.86 -6.55 37.57
CA GLY A 14 33.24 -6.88 37.95
C GLY A 14 33.63 -6.46 39.37
N LEU A 15 34.91 -6.11 39.55
CA LEU A 15 35.50 -5.79 40.86
C LEU A 15 34.87 -4.56 41.54
N ALA A 16 34.24 -3.65 40.80
CA ALA A 16 33.56 -2.48 41.37
C ALA A 16 32.32 -2.85 42.21
N GLY A 17 31.78 -4.07 42.04
CA GLY A 17 30.70 -4.62 42.87
C GLY A 17 31.15 -5.00 44.28
N GLU A 18 32.43 -5.28 44.49
CA GLU A 18 33.01 -5.73 45.77
C GLU A 18 33.41 -4.57 46.69
N ILE A 19 33.19 -3.32 46.26
CA ILE A 19 33.44 -2.13 47.09
C ILE A 19 32.54 -2.19 48.32
N SER A 20 33.12 -2.17 49.51
CA SER A 20 32.38 -2.30 50.77
C SER A 20 31.99 -0.96 51.41
N ILE A 21 32.66 0.12 51.01
CA ILE A 21 32.54 1.45 51.64
C ILE A 21 31.28 2.15 51.10
N PRO A 22 30.31 2.57 51.93
CA PRO A 22 29.10 3.25 51.46
C PRO A 22 29.36 4.70 51.00
N ASP A 23 28.54 5.16 50.06
CA ASP A 23 28.46 6.55 49.60
C ASP A 23 27.94 7.44 50.75
N ASP A 24 28.53 8.62 50.94
CA ASP A 24 28.23 9.47 52.09
C ASP A 24 27.10 10.49 51.84
N LEU A 25 26.44 10.46 50.66
CA LEU A 25 25.24 11.19 50.18
C LEU A 25 25.01 12.64 50.65
N TYR A 26 25.01 12.87 51.96
CA TYR A 26 24.76 14.11 52.68
C TYR A 26 26.01 14.75 53.33
N GLY A 27 27.20 14.15 53.18
CA GLY A 27 28.49 14.76 53.52
C GLY A 27 28.83 14.82 55.02
N SER A 28 28.24 13.97 55.86
CA SER A 28 28.57 13.92 57.29
C SER A 28 29.77 13.00 57.55
N SER A 29 30.96 13.45 57.12
CA SER A 29 32.31 13.23 57.72
C SER A 29 33.39 13.02 56.64
N PRO A 30 34.38 13.94 56.52
CA PRO A 30 35.51 13.80 55.62
C PRO A 30 36.57 12.91 56.28
N ALA A 31 36.33 11.60 56.33
CA ALA A 31 37.47 10.70 56.42
C ALA A 31 38.19 10.83 55.07
N THR A 32 39.38 11.41 55.01
CA THR A 32 40.22 11.42 53.80
C THR A 32 40.27 10.02 53.21
N ARG A 33 39.61 9.80 52.07
CA ARG A 33 39.52 8.47 51.43
C ARG A 33 40.50 8.42 50.27
N ASP A 34 41.59 7.68 50.47
CA ASP A 34 42.51 7.28 49.40
C ASP A 34 41.77 6.41 48.35
N ARG A 35 42.45 6.05 47.26
CA ARG A 35 41.92 5.16 46.21
C ARG A 35 41.36 3.88 46.82
N VAL A 36 40.25 3.40 46.25
CA VAL A 36 39.64 2.13 46.68
C VAL A 36 40.59 0.98 46.39
N THR A 37 41.03 0.27 47.44
CA THR A 37 41.86 -0.92 47.35
C THR A 37 41.04 -2.17 47.70
N LEU A 38 41.19 -3.22 46.90
CA LEU A 38 40.58 -4.53 47.16
C LEU A 38 41.66 -5.58 47.43
N PRO A 39 41.49 -6.44 48.45
CA PRO A 39 42.35 -7.59 48.66
C PRO A 39 42.04 -8.66 47.61
N VAL A 40 43.01 -9.01 46.76
CA VAL A 40 42.95 -10.14 45.84
C VAL A 40 43.75 -11.29 46.43
N ASN A 41 43.07 -12.42 46.67
CA ASN A 41 43.67 -13.62 47.22
C ASN A 41 44.01 -14.60 46.08
N LEU A 42 45.30 -14.89 45.88
CA LEU A 42 45.78 -15.94 44.99
C LEU A 42 46.07 -17.19 45.82
N THR A 43 45.33 -18.27 45.58
CA THR A 43 45.61 -19.58 46.19
C THR A 43 46.63 -20.31 45.32
N VAL A 44 47.84 -20.53 45.83
CA VAL A 44 48.90 -21.26 45.15
C VAL A 44 48.93 -22.69 45.69
N GLN A 45 48.83 -23.67 44.78
CA GLN A 45 49.11 -25.06 45.11
C GLN A 45 50.62 -25.27 45.11
N GLU A 46 51.17 -25.47 46.30
CA GLU A 46 52.58 -25.77 46.50
C GLU A 46 52.73 -27.28 46.71
N THR A 47 53.65 -27.90 45.99
CA THR A 47 54.06 -29.28 46.28
C THR A 47 55.40 -29.20 46.98
N SER A 48 55.47 -29.67 48.23
CA SER A 48 56.74 -29.75 48.96
C SER A 48 57.73 -30.65 48.20
N VAL A 49 59.03 -30.45 48.43
CA VAL A 49 60.09 -31.30 47.84
C VAL A 49 59.92 -32.79 48.24
N SER A 50 59.17 -33.07 49.32
CA SER A 50 58.79 -34.41 49.78
C SER A 50 57.51 -34.97 49.13
N GLY A 51 56.89 -34.26 48.18
CA GLY A 51 55.72 -34.72 47.41
C GLY A 51 54.35 -34.43 48.04
N SER A 52 54.26 -33.62 49.10
CA SER A 52 52.98 -33.28 49.74
C SER A 52 52.40 -32.00 49.15
N ALA A 53 51.15 -32.04 48.68
CA ALA A 53 50.43 -30.86 48.19
C ALA A 53 49.83 -30.06 49.35
N GLY A 54 50.04 -28.74 49.34
CA GLY A 54 49.44 -27.76 50.26
C GLY A 54 48.97 -26.52 49.50
N ASN A 55 48.08 -25.74 50.11
CA ASN A 55 47.61 -24.47 49.55
C ASN A 55 48.15 -23.32 50.40
N SER A 56 48.82 -22.35 49.79
CA SER A 56 49.14 -21.06 50.40
C SER A 56 48.27 -19.96 49.78
N VAL A 57 47.85 -18.98 50.57
CA VAL A 57 47.07 -17.83 50.06
C VAL A 57 47.95 -16.58 50.11
N VAL A 58 48.19 -15.99 48.95
CA VAL A 58 48.90 -14.72 48.80
C VAL A 58 47.88 -13.61 48.60
N THR A 59 47.84 -12.63 49.51
CA THR A 59 46.93 -11.48 49.41
C THR A 59 47.67 -10.27 48.86
N GLN A 60 47.20 -9.73 47.73
CA GLN A 60 47.71 -8.50 47.13
C GLN A 60 46.63 -7.41 47.15
N GLN A 61 46.98 -6.20 47.59
CA GLN A 61 46.06 -5.05 47.51
C GLN A 61 46.10 -4.46 46.10
N VAL A 62 44.96 -4.48 45.40
CA VAL A 62 44.83 -3.91 44.06
C VAL A 62 44.01 -2.63 44.15
N SER A 63 44.57 -1.51 43.66
CA SER A 63 43.85 -0.24 43.56
C SER A 63 42.95 -0.24 42.32
N LEU A 64 41.69 0.15 42.48
CA LEU A 64 40.79 0.39 41.37
C LEU A 64 40.96 1.80 40.80
N LYS A 65 40.70 1.96 39.49
CA LYS A 65 40.64 3.27 38.86
C LYS A 65 39.42 4.04 39.40
N GLY A 66 39.63 5.30 39.78
CA GLY A 66 38.59 6.20 40.27
C GLY A 66 38.33 7.39 39.34
N PRO A 67 37.47 8.34 39.74
CA PRO A 67 37.12 9.50 38.91
C PRO A 67 38.31 10.41 38.62
N GLY A 68 39.30 10.45 39.51
CA GLY A 68 40.54 11.23 39.36
C GLY A 68 41.56 10.63 38.38
N ASP A 69 41.34 9.42 37.87
CA ASP A 69 42.18 8.78 36.85
C ASP A 69 41.68 9.03 35.42
N ILE A 70 40.55 9.73 35.27
CA ILE A 70 39.84 9.88 34.00
C ILE A 70 40.14 11.26 33.43
N ILE A 71 40.81 11.28 32.28
CA ILE A 71 41.18 12.50 31.55
C ILE A 71 40.41 12.64 30.23
N GLY A 72 39.36 11.84 30.03
CA GLY A 72 38.53 11.86 28.84
C GLY A 72 37.69 10.58 28.72
N ILE A 73 36.68 10.62 27.86
CA ILE A 73 35.85 9.45 27.51
C ILE A 73 35.90 9.22 26.01
N ASN A 74 35.68 7.99 25.58
CA ASN A 74 35.48 7.68 24.17
C ASN A 74 34.05 8.07 23.77
N GLY A 75 33.90 8.94 22.77
CA GLY A 75 32.59 9.34 22.25
C GLY A 75 31.74 8.17 21.74
N SER A 76 32.36 7.07 21.29
CA SER A 76 31.63 5.86 20.87
C SER A 76 30.91 5.13 22.01
N ALA A 77 31.20 5.44 23.28
CA ALA A 77 30.44 4.92 24.41
C ALA A 77 29.05 5.58 24.54
N ILE A 78 28.87 6.76 23.94
CA ILE A 78 27.60 7.50 23.91
C ILE A 78 26.77 6.95 22.76
N VAL A 79 25.62 6.37 23.10
CA VAL A 79 24.67 5.85 22.10
C VAL A 79 23.77 6.97 21.61
N LYS A 80 23.38 7.88 22.50
CA LYS A 80 22.41 8.92 22.19
C LYS A 80 22.58 10.15 23.08
N ALA A 81 22.43 11.32 22.48
CA ALA A 81 22.15 12.57 23.18
C ALA A 81 20.74 13.03 22.79
N TYR A 82 19.92 13.38 23.78
CA TYR A 82 18.56 13.89 23.61
C TYR A 82 18.44 15.23 24.33
N PRO A 83 18.10 16.33 23.65
CA PRO A 83 17.83 16.43 22.21
C PRO A 83 19.06 16.11 21.38
N LYS A 84 18.85 15.74 20.11
CA LYS A 84 19.96 15.57 19.16
C LYS A 84 20.69 16.91 18.97
N ASP A 85 21.99 16.84 18.70
CA ASP A 85 22.78 18.03 18.39
C ASP A 85 22.13 18.83 17.25
N TRP A 86 22.10 20.15 17.38
CA TRP A 86 21.44 21.10 16.47
C TRP A 86 19.91 21.02 16.37
N THR A 87 19.23 20.35 17.30
CA THR A 87 17.76 20.46 17.41
C THR A 87 17.36 21.91 17.68
N THR A 88 16.47 22.49 16.89
CA THR A 88 16.08 23.92 17.02
C THR A 88 14.73 24.16 17.69
N ASN A 89 13.94 23.10 17.89
CA ASN A 89 12.54 23.16 18.31
C ASN A 89 12.23 22.15 19.43
N PHE A 90 13.18 21.91 20.34
CA PHE A 90 12.97 20.98 21.45
C PHE A 90 11.88 21.49 22.40
N GLU A 91 11.01 20.60 22.89
CA GLU A 91 9.95 20.99 23.80
C GLU A 91 10.51 21.33 25.20
N PRO A 92 10.19 22.52 25.75
CA PRO A 92 10.82 23.01 26.97
C PRO A 92 10.42 22.28 28.25
N ASN A 93 9.33 21.50 28.22
CA ASN A 93 8.82 20.75 29.36
C ASN A 93 9.53 19.40 29.59
N TYR A 94 10.30 18.92 28.62
CA TYR A 94 11.08 17.68 28.72
C TYR A 94 12.51 17.92 29.19
N LEU A 95 13.07 16.92 29.88
CA LEU A 95 14.42 16.90 30.42
C LEU A 95 15.42 16.38 29.38
N PRO A 96 16.50 17.11 29.11
CA PRO A 96 17.62 16.60 28.32
C PRO A 96 18.29 15.40 28.99
N TYR A 97 18.78 14.46 28.20
CA TYR A 97 19.48 13.28 28.69
C TYR A 97 20.55 12.77 27.72
N ILE A 98 21.43 11.92 28.24
CA ILE A 98 22.44 11.20 27.47
C ILE A 98 22.42 9.71 27.83
N GLU A 99 22.59 8.84 26.84
CA GLU A 99 22.60 7.38 26.98
C GLU A 99 23.96 6.79 26.62
N PHE A 100 24.37 5.79 27.38
CA PHE A 100 25.57 5.00 27.14
C PHE A 100 25.20 3.53 26.90
N TYR A 101 25.99 2.87 26.06
CA TYR A 101 25.79 1.46 25.72
C TYR A 101 25.96 0.58 26.96
N ASP A 102 27.07 0.77 27.67
CA ASP A 102 27.37 0.06 28.90
C ASP A 102 26.44 0.50 30.05
N GLU A 103 25.77 -0.44 30.71
CA GLU A 103 24.76 -0.14 31.73
C GLU A 103 25.37 0.35 33.06
N ASP A 104 26.62 -0.03 33.35
CA ASP A 104 27.33 0.37 34.56
C ASP A 104 28.13 1.68 34.39
N PHE A 105 28.23 2.22 33.17
CA PHE A 105 29.15 3.31 32.84
C PHE A 105 29.06 4.52 33.78
N PRO A 106 27.87 5.04 34.17
CA PRO A 106 27.77 6.17 35.09
C PRO A 106 28.26 5.90 36.51
N TRP A 107 28.39 4.63 36.93
CA TRP A 107 28.83 4.24 38.29
C TRP A 107 30.13 3.43 38.31
N ARG A 108 30.67 3.07 37.14
CA ARG A 108 31.88 2.24 36.96
C ARG A 108 33.07 2.75 37.78
N TYR A 109 33.24 4.06 37.84
CA TYR A 109 34.35 4.71 38.54
C TYR A 109 33.94 5.39 39.86
N THR A 110 32.70 5.22 40.33
CA THR A 110 32.28 5.79 41.61
C THR A 110 32.97 5.03 42.77
N PRO A 111 33.72 5.70 43.66
CA PRO A 111 34.57 5.04 44.65
C PRO A 111 33.84 4.63 45.95
N ALA A 112 32.55 4.31 45.86
CA ALA A 112 31.71 3.94 47.01
C ALA A 112 30.56 3.02 46.60
N LYS A 113 30.00 2.23 47.50
CA LYS A 113 28.81 1.37 47.31
C LYS A 113 27.53 2.14 47.59
N ALA A 114 26.43 1.69 47.00
CA ALA A 114 25.11 2.25 47.25
C ALA A 114 24.72 2.20 48.74
N VAL A 115 24.09 3.26 49.23
CA VAL A 115 23.58 3.33 50.61
C VAL A 115 22.27 2.57 50.74
N LEU A 116 22.21 1.73 51.77
CA LEU A 116 21.00 1.10 52.27
C LEU A 116 20.57 1.82 53.55
N ASP A 117 19.57 2.69 53.47
CA ASP A 117 18.97 3.27 54.67
C ASP A 117 18.27 2.17 55.46
N ALA A 118 18.79 1.84 56.65
CA ALA A 118 18.32 0.76 57.52
C ALA A 118 16.91 1.01 58.14
N GLY A 119 16.32 2.18 57.89
CA GLY A 119 14.94 2.49 58.24
C GLY A 119 13.96 2.15 57.12
N ASN A 120 13.48 0.90 57.09
CA ASN A 120 12.31 0.40 56.36
C ASN A 120 12.14 0.61 54.83
N GLU A 121 13.01 1.31 54.10
CA GLU A 121 12.67 1.67 52.70
C GLU A 121 13.66 1.25 51.60
N ASN A 122 14.85 0.74 51.97
CA ASN A 122 15.86 0.20 51.05
C ASN A 122 15.99 1.00 49.74
N ARG A 123 16.51 2.21 49.87
CA ARG A 123 16.50 3.24 48.83
C ARG A 123 17.59 3.07 47.75
N PHE A 124 18.55 2.16 47.90
CA PHE A 124 19.59 1.84 46.88
C PHE A 124 20.15 3.07 46.13
N ARG A 125 20.71 4.04 46.87
CA ARG A 125 21.18 5.32 46.29
C ARG A 125 22.68 5.32 46.08
N LEU A 126 23.12 5.73 44.89
CA LEU A 126 24.53 5.82 44.52
C LEU A 126 24.78 6.97 43.54
N ARG A 127 25.72 7.86 43.85
CA ARG A 127 26.05 8.99 42.97
C ARG A 127 26.81 8.52 41.73
N PRO A 128 26.43 8.93 40.50
CA PRO A 128 27.23 8.67 39.32
C PRO A 128 28.52 9.52 39.35
N TRP A 129 29.61 9.03 38.78
CA TRP A 129 30.89 9.77 38.72
C TRP A 129 30.86 10.91 37.69
N ILE A 130 29.87 10.90 36.79
CA ILE A 130 29.55 11.93 35.79
C ILE A 130 28.14 12.47 36.01
N SER A 131 27.94 13.74 35.67
CA SER A 131 26.64 14.40 35.71
C SER A 131 26.40 15.19 34.43
N LEU A 132 25.13 15.29 34.04
CA LEU A 132 24.70 16.09 32.90
C LEU A 132 24.17 17.44 33.39
N ILE A 133 24.78 18.52 32.89
CA ILE A 133 24.31 19.89 33.13
C ILE A 133 23.91 20.53 31.82
N VAL A 134 22.94 21.43 31.85
CA VAL A 134 22.44 22.16 30.69
C VAL A 134 22.49 23.63 31.05
N LEU A 135 23.21 24.43 30.28
CA LEU A 135 23.43 25.86 30.53
C LEU A 135 22.99 26.68 29.32
N LYS A 136 22.45 27.88 29.57
CA LYS A 136 22.20 28.88 28.53
C LYS A 136 23.54 29.43 28.02
N GLU A 137 23.55 29.97 26.80
CA GLU A 137 24.75 30.63 26.25
C GLU A 137 25.27 31.79 27.12
N THR A 138 24.40 32.42 27.91
CA THR A 138 24.77 33.51 28.83
C THR A 138 25.34 33.03 30.17
N GLU A 139 25.27 31.74 30.47
CA GLU A 139 25.62 31.19 31.79
C GLU A 139 27.03 30.62 31.86
N PHE A 140 27.74 30.49 30.73
CA PHE A 140 29.12 30.01 30.69
C PHE A 140 29.97 30.78 29.69
N THR A 141 31.28 30.66 29.83
CA THR A 141 32.28 31.11 28.85
C THR A 141 33.26 29.97 28.59
N ASP A 142 33.59 29.75 27.32
CA ASP A 142 34.63 28.78 26.94
C ASP A 142 36.01 29.28 27.42
N GLU A 143 36.77 28.40 28.07
CA GLU A 143 38.14 28.70 28.48
C GLU A 143 39.15 28.27 27.41
N ALA A 144 40.34 28.87 27.45
CA ALA A 144 41.42 28.49 26.55
C ALA A 144 41.83 27.02 26.79
N PHE A 145 41.92 26.24 25.72
CA PHE A 145 42.31 24.84 25.79
C PHE A 145 43.71 24.69 26.41
N ASN A 146 43.78 23.97 27.53
CA ASN A 146 45.00 23.81 28.34
C ASN A 146 45.83 22.55 27.99
N GLY A 147 45.46 21.82 26.93
CA GLY A 147 46.17 20.62 26.47
C GLY A 147 45.60 19.28 26.96
N ILE A 148 44.57 19.27 27.82
CA ILE A 148 43.97 18.04 28.36
C ILE A 148 42.52 17.87 27.89
N LEU A 149 41.60 18.65 28.47
CA LEU A 149 40.19 18.68 28.10
C LEU A 149 39.76 20.13 27.90
N SER A 150 38.80 20.33 27.01
CA SER A 150 38.10 21.62 26.92
C SER A 150 37.41 21.91 28.24
N SER A 151 37.51 23.15 28.72
CA SER A 151 36.87 23.58 29.96
C SER A 151 35.97 24.79 29.74
N ILE A 152 34.97 24.90 30.61
CA ILE A 152 34.05 26.04 30.67
C ILE A 152 34.14 26.70 32.04
N ALA A 153 34.09 28.03 32.08
CA ALA A 153 33.85 28.78 33.30
C ALA A 153 32.34 29.05 33.41
N VAL A 154 31.73 28.61 34.50
CA VAL A 154 30.30 28.88 34.75
C VAL A 154 30.15 30.19 35.52
N ASN A 155 29.36 31.11 34.98
CA ASN A 155 29.27 32.51 35.42
C ASN A 155 27.92 32.82 36.09
N VAL A 156 27.39 31.89 36.89
CA VAL A 156 26.10 32.04 37.56
C VAL A 156 26.29 32.27 39.07
N ASN A 157 25.73 33.37 39.57
CA ASN A 157 25.73 33.74 40.98
C ASN A 157 24.36 33.43 41.61
N GLY A 158 24.30 32.56 42.61
CA GLY A 158 23.12 32.44 43.49
C GLY A 158 22.18 31.25 43.25
N GLY A 159 22.67 30.11 42.73
CA GLY A 159 21.83 28.95 42.37
C GLY A 159 21.42 28.97 40.88
N GLY A 160 20.82 27.90 40.38
CA GLY A 160 20.21 27.88 39.03
C GLY A 160 21.08 27.37 37.87
N ALA A 161 22.32 26.93 38.10
CA ALA A 161 23.18 26.35 37.06
C ALA A 161 23.47 24.84 37.23
N PHE A 162 23.24 24.30 38.43
CA PHE A 162 23.56 22.91 38.76
C PHE A 162 22.46 22.28 39.62
N PRO A 163 22.20 20.97 39.46
CA PRO A 163 21.37 20.25 40.41
C PRO A 163 22.04 20.20 41.79
N SER A 164 21.25 19.97 42.85
CA SER A 164 21.82 19.82 44.19
C SER A 164 22.86 18.69 44.22
N GLU A 165 24.04 18.97 44.79
CA GLU A 165 25.15 18.01 44.89
C GLU A 165 24.80 16.77 45.72
N LYS A 166 23.82 16.91 46.61
CA LYS A 166 23.29 15.84 47.49
C LYS A 166 22.28 14.94 46.80
N GLN A 167 21.86 15.30 45.58
CA GLN A 167 20.76 14.65 44.85
C GLN A 167 21.18 14.13 43.48
N THR A 168 22.48 14.19 43.14
CA THR A 168 22.99 13.69 41.85
C THR A 168 22.73 12.19 41.62
N TRP A 169 22.57 11.41 42.70
CA TRP A 169 22.17 10.01 42.65
C TRP A 169 20.82 9.77 41.98
N ALA A 170 19.93 10.77 41.92
CA ALA A 170 18.58 10.63 41.38
C ALA A 170 18.52 10.66 39.84
N TRP A 171 19.55 11.22 39.21
CA TRP A 171 19.51 11.61 37.80
C TRP A 171 20.25 10.65 36.87
N ALA A 172 20.69 9.50 37.36
CA ALA A 172 21.21 8.41 36.54
C ALA A 172 20.46 7.11 36.84
N HIS A 173 20.10 6.35 35.82
CA HIS A 173 19.41 5.06 35.95
C HIS A 173 19.81 4.10 34.82
N VAL A 174 19.57 2.81 35.01
CA VAL A 174 19.61 1.82 33.94
C VAL A 174 18.20 1.70 33.36
N HIS A 175 18.09 1.73 32.05
CA HIS A 175 16.85 1.55 31.32
C HIS A 175 16.89 0.24 30.55
N VAL A 176 15.89 -0.61 30.76
CA VAL A 176 15.74 -1.91 30.10
C VAL A 176 14.45 -1.91 29.28
N ASN A 177 14.56 -2.18 27.98
CA ASN A 177 13.46 -2.22 27.03
C ASN A 177 12.66 -3.54 27.08
N ASP A 178 12.44 -4.06 28.29
CA ASP A 178 11.71 -5.30 28.53
C ASP A 178 11.23 -5.38 29.98
N ASP A 179 10.30 -6.29 30.28
CA ASP A 179 9.69 -6.46 31.59
C ASP A 179 10.56 -7.32 32.53
N LEU A 180 11.24 -6.71 33.49
CA LEU A 180 12.01 -7.43 34.51
C LEU A 180 11.12 -8.12 35.57
N GLY A 181 9.80 -7.93 35.50
CA GLY A 181 8.77 -8.55 36.34
C GLY A 181 8.62 -7.90 37.71
N THR A 182 7.38 -7.85 38.22
CA THR A 182 7.09 -7.63 39.65
C THR A 182 6.86 -8.98 40.32
N TYR A 183 7.77 -9.41 41.19
CA TYR A 183 7.55 -10.63 41.99
C TYR A 183 6.52 -10.33 43.07
N ALA A 184 5.27 -10.77 42.89
CA ALA A 184 4.30 -10.81 43.96
C ALA A 184 4.69 -11.95 44.91
N THR A 185 5.28 -11.62 46.06
CA THR A 185 5.31 -12.56 47.18
C THR A 185 3.86 -12.85 47.57
N GLY A 186 3.45 -14.11 47.65
CA GLY A 186 2.06 -14.57 47.84
C GLY A 186 1.41 -14.24 49.20
N THR A 187 1.71 -13.10 49.79
CA THR A 187 0.98 -12.49 50.91
C THR A 187 0.77 -11.03 50.52
N GLY A 188 -0.42 -10.46 50.75
CA GLY A 188 -0.85 -9.13 50.30
C GLY A 188 -0.08 -7.93 50.87
N SER A 189 1.25 -7.99 50.89
CA SER A 189 2.18 -6.93 51.20
C SER A 189 2.67 -6.32 49.88
N THR A 190 2.31 -5.06 49.63
CA THR A 190 2.77 -4.23 48.51
C THR A 190 4.22 -3.73 48.67
N ASN A 191 4.98 -4.30 49.61
CA ASN A 191 6.37 -3.96 49.83
C ASN A 191 7.26 -4.79 48.90
N ILE A 192 7.83 -4.15 47.89
CA ILE A 192 8.91 -4.71 47.07
C ILE A 192 10.04 -5.13 48.01
N ASP A 193 10.30 -6.43 48.14
CA ASP A 193 11.42 -6.97 48.92
C ASP A 193 12.74 -6.45 48.30
N PRO A 194 13.58 -5.74 49.07
CA PRO A 194 14.89 -5.23 48.63
C PRO A 194 15.82 -6.31 48.07
N ASN A 195 15.69 -7.55 48.56
CA ASN A 195 16.46 -8.68 48.06
C ASN A 195 16.05 -9.07 46.63
N LEU A 196 14.91 -8.58 46.12
CA LEU A 196 14.47 -8.80 44.73
C LEU A 196 15.22 -7.92 43.72
N VAL A 197 15.65 -6.70 44.06
CA VAL A 197 16.49 -5.88 43.16
C VAL A 197 17.84 -6.56 42.95
N VAL A 198 18.44 -7.08 44.03
CA VAL A 198 19.67 -7.87 43.95
C VAL A 198 19.43 -9.18 43.20
N SER A 199 18.34 -9.91 43.50
CA SER A 199 18.01 -11.17 42.81
C SER A 199 17.70 -11.00 41.31
N SER A 200 17.09 -9.88 40.91
CA SER A 200 16.83 -9.53 39.50
C SER A 200 18.11 -9.19 38.73
N VAL A 201 19.16 -8.74 39.41
CA VAL A 201 20.44 -8.34 38.81
C VAL A 201 21.50 -9.44 38.90
N THR A 202 21.51 -10.31 39.92
CA THR A 202 22.66 -11.19 40.21
C THR A 202 22.39 -12.69 40.13
N SER A 203 21.12 -13.14 40.00
CA SER A 203 20.84 -14.58 39.90
C SER A 203 21.15 -15.11 38.50
N SER A 204 22.28 -15.83 38.38
CA SER A 204 22.63 -16.62 37.19
C SER A 204 21.92 -17.98 37.13
N SER A 205 21.04 -18.29 38.09
CA SER A 205 20.28 -19.53 38.11
C SER A 205 19.28 -19.56 36.95
N ALA A 206 19.22 -20.68 36.24
CA ALA A 206 18.30 -20.93 35.12
C ALA A 206 16.80 -20.84 35.48
N SER A 207 16.46 -20.64 36.76
CA SER A 207 15.10 -20.61 37.29
C SER A 207 14.39 -19.25 37.22
N ASN A 208 15.09 -18.15 36.91
CA ASN A 208 14.46 -16.83 36.70
C ASN A 208 14.79 -16.26 35.30
N PRO A 209 13.94 -16.48 34.29
CA PRO A 209 14.17 -15.97 32.94
C PRO A 209 14.12 -14.43 32.85
N ASN A 210 13.55 -13.75 33.86
CA ASN A 210 13.37 -12.30 33.88
C ASN A 210 14.53 -11.55 34.57
N SER A 211 15.60 -12.23 34.98
CA SER A 211 16.79 -11.54 35.51
C SER A 211 17.52 -10.77 34.41
N LEU A 212 18.06 -9.59 34.76
CA LEU A 212 18.81 -8.74 33.83
C LEU A 212 19.98 -9.50 33.18
N ILE A 213 20.72 -10.31 33.94
CA ILE A 213 21.82 -11.12 33.39
C ILE A 213 21.33 -12.04 32.28
N ASN A 214 20.18 -12.70 32.46
CA ASN A 214 19.64 -13.61 31.45
C ASN A 214 19.13 -12.86 30.21
N LYS A 215 18.57 -11.66 30.40
CA LYS A 215 18.16 -10.78 29.29
C LYS A 215 19.34 -10.21 28.52
N LEU A 216 20.40 -9.77 29.19
CA LEU A 216 21.63 -9.31 28.54
C LEU A 216 22.34 -10.44 27.78
N LYS A 217 22.30 -11.67 28.32
CA LYS A 217 22.82 -12.86 27.61
C LYS A 217 22.04 -13.20 26.35
N SER A 218 20.72 -13.01 26.35
CA SER A 218 19.87 -13.29 25.18
C SER A 218 19.94 -12.17 24.15
N ASN A 219 19.98 -10.92 24.60
CA ASN A 219 20.16 -9.74 23.77
C ASN A 219 20.92 -8.65 24.55
N PRO A 220 22.21 -8.38 24.24
CA PRO A 220 22.97 -7.36 24.94
C PRO A 220 22.44 -5.94 24.68
N ASP A 221 21.72 -5.71 23.59
CA ASP A 221 21.23 -4.36 23.20
C ASP A 221 19.91 -3.97 23.88
N ILE A 222 19.45 -4.75 24.87
CA ILE A 222 18.15 -4.55 25.53
C ILE A 222 18.19 -3.52 26.67
N ALA A 223 19.38 -3.21 27.18
CA ALA A 223 19.58 -2.27 28.27
C ALA A 223 20.61 -1.21 27.93
N VAL A 224 20.44 -0.04 28.54
CA VAL A 224 21.36 1.10 28.43
C VAL A 224 21.42 1.82 29.78
N SER A 225 22.47 2.60 30.02
CA SER A 225 22.48 3.56 31.12
C SER A 225 22.15 4.96 30.62
N ARG A 226 21.40 5.73 31.43
CA ARG A 226 20.95 7.08 31.06
C ARG A 226 21.23 8.06 32.20
N ILE A 227 21.71 9.25 31.84
CA ILE A 227 21.87 10.40 32.73
C ILE A 227 20.95 11.52 32.25
N LEU A 228 20.09 12.00 33.15
CA LEU A 228 19.14 13.10 32.93
C LEU A 228 19.71 14.42 33.47
N CYS A 229 19.35 15.54 32.86
CA CYS A 229 19.51 16.85 33.47
C CYS A 229 18.17 17.30 34.07
N PRO A 230 18.04 17.50 35.39
CA PRO A 230 16.78 17.82 36.05
C PRO A 230 16.41 19.31 35.97
N ARG A 231 16.67 19.95 34.82
CA ARG A 231 16.41 21.37 34.58
C ARG A 231 15.19 21.53 33.67
N ARG A 232 14.20 22.32 34.12
CA ARG A 232 13.12 22.85 33.27
C ARG A 232 13.72 23.88 32.32
N LEU A 233 13.41 23.77 31.04
CA LEU A 233 13.95 24.67 30.03
C LEU A 233 12.98 25.84 29.80
N GLU A 234 13.52 26.96 29.33
CA GLU A 234 12.75 28.12 28.92
C GLU A 234 12.41 28.01 27.43
N PRO A 235 11.21 28.43 26.99
CA PRO A 235 10.86 28.48 25.57
C PRO A 235 11.81 29.38 24.76
N ASN A 236 11.97 29.08 23.47
CA ASN A 236 12.74 29.88 22.50
C ASN A 236 14.19 30.21 22.91
N THR A 237 14.84 29.37 23.72
CA THR A 237 16.14 29.63 24.35
C THR A 237 17.21 28.65 23.85
N SER A 238 18.41 29.17 23.59
CA SER A 238 19.58 28.38 23.17
C SER A 238 20.30 27.79 24.38
N TYR A 239 20.58 26.48 24.33
CA TYR A 239 21.21 25.72 25.40
C TYR A 239 22.39 24.89 24.90
N HIS A 240 23.35 24.69 25.79
CA HIS A 240 24.39 23.68 25.64
C HIS A 240 24.30 22.68 26.79
N ALA A 241 24.36 21.39 26.45
CA ALA A 241 24.47 20.33 27.43
C ALA A 241 25.94 19.90 27.57
N PHE A 242 26.39 19.72 28.80
CA PHE A 242 27.76 19.35 29.15
C PHE A 242 27.76 18.14 30.06
N LEU A 243 28.52 17.12 29.67
CA LEU A 243 28.85 15.99 30.52
C LEU A 243 30.12 16.31 31.30
N ILE A 244 30.01 16.37 32.62
CA ILE A 244 31.08 16.83 33.52
C ILE A 244 31.31 15.84 34.68
N PRO A 245 32.49 15.86 35.34
CA PRO A 245 32.73 15.04 36.52
C PRO A 245 31.91 15.50 37.73
N THR A 246 31.25 14.55 38.41
CA THR A 246 30.48 14.79 39.65
C THR A 246 31.37 15.04 40.87
N PHE A 247 32.56 14.43 40.90
CA PHE A 247 33.50 14.50 42.03
C PHE A 247 34.68 15.46 41.77
N GLU A 248 35.07 16.19 42.80
CA GLU A 248 36.09 17.25 42.76
C GLU A 248 37.46 16.72 42.31
N ILE A 249 37.82 15.49 42.68
CA ILE A 249 39.04 14.83 42.20
C ILE A 249 39.05 14.64 40.68
N GLY A 250 37.89 14.35 40.08
CA GLY A 250 37.73 14.26 38.63
C GLY A 250 37.77 15.63 37.96
N ARG A 251 37.21 16.66 38.60
CA ARG A 251 37.30 18.05 38.13
C ARG A 251 38.76 18.53 38.09
N LYS A 252 39.53 18.30 39.16
CA LYS A 252 40.96 18.63 39.22
C LYS A 252 41.76 17.90 38.14
N ALA A 253 41.57 16.58 38.02
CA ALA A 253 42.24 15.76 37.02
C ALA A 253 41.96 16.24 35.58
N GLY A 254 40.69 16.49 35.24
CA GLY A 254 40.31 16.97 33.90
C GLY A 254 40.80 18.38 33.58
N LEU A 255 41.07 19.22 34.59
CA LEU A 255 41.67 20.55 34.42
C LEU A 255 43.21 20.54 34.42
N GLY A 256 43.85 19.37 34.59
CA GLY A 256 45.30 19.27 34.72
C GLY A 256 45.87 19.73 36.05
N GLN A 257 45.03 19.85 37.08
CA GLN A 257 45.45 20.18 38.44
C GLN A 257 45.92 18.91 39.16
N THR A 258 46.94 19.04 40.01
CA THR A 258 47.48 17.90 40.79
C THR A 258 46.44 17.35 41.76
N VAL A 259 46.19 16.03 41.70
CA VAL A 259 45.34 15.29 42.65
C VAL A 259 46.22 14.70 43.74
N ASN A 260 46.03 15.12 44.99
CA ASN A 260 46.82 14.64 46.12
C ASN A 260 46.19 13.38 46.74
N PRO A 261 46.97 12.45 47.34
CA PRO A 261 46.43 11.29 48.06
C PRO A 261 45.53 11.65 49.26
N THR A 262 45.62 12.89 49.75
CA THR A 262 44.77 13.43 50.81
C THR A 262 43.53 14.17 50.28
N ASP A 263 43.28 14.17 48.97
CA ASP A 263 42.03 14.70 48.43
C ASP A 263 40.91 13.68 48.66
N ASP A 264 39.77 14.15 49.18
CA ASP A 264 38.59 13.31 49.39
C ASP A 264 37.98 12.87 48.05
N SER A 265 37.97 11.56 47.81
CA SER A 265 37.45 10.96 46.58
C SER A 265 35.93 11.05 46.40
N LEU A 266 35.17 11.39 47.45
CA LEU A 266 33.71 11.57 47.39
C LEU A 266 33.23 13.02 47.45
N LYS A 267 34.17 13.96 47.60
CA LYS A 267 33.84 15.39 47.60
C LYS A 267 33.21 15.79 46.26
N PRO A 268 32.03 16.43 46.24
CA PRO A 268 31.39 16.84 44.99
C PRO A 268 32.13 18.01 44.33
N SER A 269 32.10 18.08 43.00
CA SER A 269 32.75 19.12 42.19
C SER A 269 32.17 20.52 42.42
N TRP A 270 30.88 20.59 42.78
CA TRP A 270 30.18 21.81 43.17
C TRP A 270 29.48 21.61 44.51
N THR A 271 29.27 22.70 45.24
CA THR A 271 28.62 22.70 46.55
C THR A 271 27.78 23.97 46.67
N GLY A 272 26.47 23.83 46.91
CA GLY A 272 25.57 24.99 47.01
C GLY A 272 25.49 25.81 45.71
N GLY A 273 25.01 27.06 45.81
CA GLY A 273 24.71 27.93 44.66
C GLY A 273 25.84 28.85 44.17
N ALA A 274 27.06 28.73 44.71
CA ALA A 274 28.22 29.54 44.30
C ALA A 274 29.12 28.74 43.36
N VAL A 275 29.07 29.03 42.05
CA VAL A 275 29.68 28.17 41.02
C VAL A 275 30.59 28.91 40.05
N GLN A 276 31.22 30.02 40.48
CA GLN A 276 32.35 30.62 39.74
C GLN A 276 33.56 29.67 39.79
N LYS A 277 33.50 28.61 39.01
CA LYS A 277 34.47 27.53 38.91
C LYS A 277 34.57 27.07 37.46
N SER A 278 35.78 26.67 37.09
CA SER A 278 36.06 26.00 35.82
C SER A 278 35.71 24.51 35.91
N PHE A 279 35.11 23.96 34.85
CA PHE A 279 34.75 22.55 34.74
C PHE A 279 35.29 21.96 33.43
N PRO A 280 35.93 20.77 33.48
CA PRO A 280 36.31 20.06 32.28
C PRO A 280 35.08 19.40 31.65
N VAL A 281 35.05 19.37 30.33
CA VAL A 281 33.94 18.88 29.52
C VAL A 281 34.33 17.58 28.84
N TYR A 282 33.64 16.48 29.16
CA TYR A 282 33.83 15.20 28.50
C TYR A 282 33.08 15.11 27.17
N TYR A 283 31.90 15.73 27.11
CA TYR A 283 31.06 15.78 25.91
C TYR A 283 30.18 17.03 25.95
N ARG A 284 30.00 17.68 24.79
CA ARG A 284 29.17 18.88 24.61
C ARG A 284 28.31 18.73 23.37
N TRP A 285 27.07 19.18 23.44
CA TRP A 285 26.23 19.39 22.25
C TRP A 285 25.33 20.61 22.42
N PHE A 286 24.79 21.11 21.31
CA PHE A 286 23.94 22.29 21.24
C PHE A 286 22.49 21.89 20.91
N PHE A 287 21.53 22.61 21.50
CA PHE A 287 20.13 22.57 21.07
C PHE A 287 19.41 23.87 21.46
N LYS A 288 18.27 24.11 20.83
CA LYS A 288 17.39 25.25 21.11
C LYS A 288 15.98 24.75 21.35
N THR A 289 15.30 25.34 22.33
CA THR A 289 13.90 25.06 22.61
C THR A 289 12.96 25.81 21.69
N GLY A 290 11.81 25.20 21.38
CA GLY A 290 10.73 25.80 20.61
C GLY A 290 9.82 26.69 21.44
N VAL A 291 8.70 27.08 20.84
CA VAL A 291 7.59 27.72 21.55
C VAL A 291 7.00 26.74 22.56
N SER A 292 6.59 27.25 23.72
CA SER A 292 5.80 26.51 24.72
C SER A 292 4.62 25.77 24.07
N GLY A 293 4.28 24.61 24.60
CA GLY A 293 3.20 23.72 24.16
C GLY A 293 3.73 22.40 23.60
N ASP A 294 3.58 21.33 24.39
CA ASP A 294 3.73 19.95 23.96
C ASP A 294 2.52 19.43 23.14
N PHE A 295 2.60 18.19 22.66
CA PHE A 295 1.53 17.56 21.89
C PHE A 295 0.19 17.63 22.64
N GLU A 296 0.17 17.26 23.92
CA GLU A 296 -1.05 17.28 24.73
C GLU A 296 -1.68 18.68 24.81
N SER A 297 -0.86 19.70 25.07
CA SER A 297 -1.29 21.09 25.15
C SER A 297 -1.91 21.56 23.83
N LEU A 298 -1.30 21.22 22.69
CA LEU A 298 -1.82 21.59 21.37
C LEU A 298 -3.13 20.88 21.04
N VAL A 299 -3.27 19.59 21.36
CA VAL A 299 -4.54 18.90 21.13
C VAL A 299 -5.62 19.42 22.09
N ARG A 300 -5.31 19.73 23.35
CA ARG A 300 -6.26 20.33 24.32
C ARG A 300 -6.68 21.75 23.94
N LEU A 301 -5.83 22.47 23.21
CA LEU A 301 -6.13 23.78 22.66
C LEU A 301 -7.20 23.70 21.58
N LEU A 302 -7.29 22.58 20.84
CA LEU A 302 -8.36 22.35 19.87
C LEU A 302 -9.72 22.26 20.56
N LYS A 303 -10.57 23.25 20.33
CA LYS A 303 -11.94 23.26 20.86
C LYS A 303 -12.95 22.75 19.83
N PRO A 304 -13.90 21.88 20.23
CA PRO A 304 -15.03 21.53 19.37
C PRO A 304 -15.83 22.79 19.05
N LYS A 305 -16.07 23.06 17.76
CA LYS A 305 -16.93 24.15 17.31
C LYS A 305 -17.93 23.65 16.29
N ILE A 306 -19.21 23.87 16.59
CA ILE A 306 -20.30 23.63 15.66
C ILE A 306 -20.33 24.80 14.66
N VAL A 307 -20.32 24.45 13.39
CA VAL A 307 -20.38 25.42 12.29
C VAL A 307 -21.85 25.79 12.06
N GLY A 308 -22.14 27.10 12.00
CA GLY A 308 -23.50 27.60 11.75
C GLY A 308 -23.98 27.31 10.32
N ASN A 309 -25.30 27.38 10.12
CA ASN A 309 -25.92 27.08 8.82
C ASN A 309 -25.63 28.13 7.73
N ASP A 310 -25.13 29.31 8.13
CA ASP A 310 -24.74 30.39 7.21
C ASP A 310 -23.37 30.12 6.56
N VAL A 311 -22.52 29.31 7.20
CA VAL A 311 -21.21 28.93 6.65
C VAL A 311 -21.42 27.80 5.62
N GLY A 312 -20.64 27.80 4.55
CA GLY A 312 -20.75 26.83 3.47
C GLY A 312 -21.74 27.22 2.36
N LYS A 313 -22.41 28.38 2.47
CA LYS A 313 -23.24 28.98 1.40
C LYS A 313 -22.69 30.34 0.98
N ARG A 314 -22.77 30.63 -0.32
CA ARG A 314 -22.49 31.95 -0.90
C ARG A 314 -23.58 32.33 -1.87
N ALA A 315 -24.13 33.53 -1.75
CA ALA A 315 -25.11 34.03 -2.71
C ALA A 315 -24.46 34.25 -4.09
N ILE A 316 -25.04 33.66 -5.12
CA ILE A 316 -24.76 33.95 -6.53
C ILE A 316 -25.87 34.82 -7.06
N ASP A 317 -25.50 35.92 -7.72
CA ASP A 317 -26.41 36.77 -8.48
C ASP A 317 -26.70 36.14 -9.85
N LEU A 318 -27.99 35.96 -10.16
CA LEU A 318 -28.47 35.39 -11.41
C LEU A 318 -29.01 36.45 -12.39
N GLN A 319 -28.98 37.75 -12.03
CA GLN A 319 -29.44 38.84 -12.91
C GLN A 319 -28.47 39.12 -14.06
N LEU A 320 -27.17 38.85 -13.86
CA LEU A 320 -26.10 39.14 -14.83
C LEU A 320 -25.32 37.88 -15.26
N PRO A 321 -25.98 36.86 -15.85
CA PRO A 321 -25.33 35.64 -16.32
C PRO A 321 -24.50 35.85 -17.60
N GLY A 322 -24.49 37.06 -18.17
CA GLY A 322 -23.71 37.41 -19.37
C GLY A 322 -24.36 36.95 -20.68
N ASN A 323 -25.69 36.77 -20.68
CA ASN A 323 -26.45 36.44 -21.87
C ASN A 323 -27.81 37.16 -21.85
N PRO A 324 -28.13 37.97 -22.88
CA PRO A 324 -29.37 38.74 -22.92
C PRO A 324 -30.66 37.91 -22.79
N LEU A 325 -30.66 36.64 -23.25
CA LEU A 325 -31.85 35.78 -23.14
C LEU A 325 -32.10 35.31 -21.71
N LEU A 326 -31.05 35.19 -20.89
CA LEU A 326 -31.13 34.76 -19.50
C LEU A 326 -31.41 35.95 -18.57
N GLU A 327 -30.83 37.12 -18.88
CA GLU A 327 -31.01 38.38 -18.12
C GLU A 327 -32.48 38.84 -18.07
N THR A 328 -33.29 38.48 -19.06
CA THR A 328 -34.71 38.87 -19.10
C THR A 328 -35.64 37.90 -18.36
N GLN A 329 -35.14 36.81 -17.77
CA GLN A 329 -35.97 35.78 -17.14
C GLN A 329 -36.09 36.02 -15.63
N ALA A 330 -37.33 36.09 -15.13
CA ALA A 330 -37.59 36.04 -13.69
C ALA A 330 -37.39 34.60 -13.17
N ILE A 331 -36.67 34.45 -12.06
CA ILE A 331 -36.34 33.14 -11.47
C ILE A 331 -37.53 32.60 -10.66
N ASN A 332 -38.19 33.47 -9.87
CA ASN A 332 -39.50 33.26 -9.23
C ASN A 332 -40.16 34.63 -8.91
N ASN A 333 -41.48 34.69 -8.76
CA ASN A 333 -42.20 35.94 -8.45
C ASN A 333 -42.05 36.45 -7.00
N ASP A 334 -41.49 35.66 -6.07
CA ASP A 334 -41.48 35.95 -4.62
C ASP A 334 -40.11 35.75 -3.90
N THR A 335 -38.99 35.52 -4.61
CA THR A 335 -37.66 35.30 -4.00
C THR A 335 -36.60 36.26 -4.55
N PRO A 336 -35.56 36.63 -3.77
CA PRO A 336 -34.45 37.44 -4.28
C PRO A 336 -33.78 36.78 -5.49
N ASP A 337 -33.26 37.58 -6.44
CA ASP A 337 -32.58 37.13 -7.66
C ASP A 337 -31.20 36.47 -7.41
N THR A 338 -30.99 36.01 -6.18
CA THR A 338 -29.77 35.35 -5.73
C THR A 338 -30.07 33.94 -5.24
N ILE A 339 -29.17 33.00 -5.53
CA ILE A 339 -29.24 31.61 -5.04
C ILE A 339 -28.02 31.25 -4.21
N GLY A 340 -28.19 30.53 -3.10
CA GLY A 340 -27.08 30.02 -2.31
C GLY A 340 -26.34 28.88 -3.02
N LEU A 341 -25.10 29.14 -3.45
CA LEU A 341 -24.13 28.15 -3.87
C LEU A 341 -23.49 27.51 -2.65
N GLN A 342 -23.57 26.19 -2.57
CA GLN A 342 -22.85 25.42 -1.56
C GLN A 342 -21.46 25.04 -2.02
N GLY A 343 -20.52 24.92 -1.08
CA GLY A 343 -19.19 24.36 -1.37
C GLY A 343 -19.22 22.85 -1.61
N VAL A 344 -18.03 22.32 -1.95
CA VAL A 344 -17.74 20.87 -1.91
C VAL A 344 -17.88 20.31 -0.48
N LEU A 345 -17.69 21.16 0.52
CA LEU A 345 -17.90 20.88 1.94
C LEU A 345 -19.09 21.70 2.44
N LYS A 346 -19.93 21.08 3.26
CA LYS A 346 -21.07 21.73 3.90
C LYS A 346 -21.20 21.33 5.37
N PRO A 347 -21.81 22.16 6.24
CA PRO A 347 -22.16 21.74 7.59
C PRO A 347 -23.11 20.52 7.58
N PRO A 348 -23.03 19.64 8.59
CA PRO A 348 -23.94 18.51 8.75
C PRO A 348 -25.42 18.89 8.69
N GLY A 349 -26.20 18.19 7.86
CA GLY A 349 -27.64 18.45 7.71
C GLY A 349 -28.03 19.70 6.93
N GLN A 350 -27.08 20.45 6.36
CA GLN A 350 -27.38 21.61 5.53
C GLN A 350 -28.02 21.19 4.19
N VAL A 351 -29.20 21.72 3.91
CA VAL A 351 -29.98 21.48 2.68
C VAL A 351 -29.71 22.62 1.66
N PRO A 352 -29.56 22.29 0.36
CA PRO A 352 -29.48 23.30 -0.70
C PRO A 352 -30.74 24.17 -0.74
N ASP A 353 -30.62 25.41 -1.21
CA ASP A 353 -31.78 26.26 -1.43
C ASP A 353 -32.73 25.62 -2.47
N PRO A 354 -34.05 25.81 -2.36
CA PRO A 354 -34.99 25.18 -3.28
C PRO A 354 -34.78 25.67 -4.72
N TRP A 355 -34.65 24.72 -5.65
CA TRP A 355 -34.61 24.98 -7.09
C TRP A 355 -35.60 24.04 -7.78
N ASN A 356 -36.80 24.56 -8.03
CA ASN A 356 -37.87 23.80 -8.64
C ASN A 356 -37.76 23.92 -10.15
N GLU A 357 -37.61 22.78 -10.84
CA GLU A 357 -37.67 22.70 -12.29
C GLU A 357 -39.00 22.07 -12.73
N PRO A 358 -39.61 22.52 -13.84
CA PRO A 358 -39.12 23.56 -14.76
C PRO A 358 -39.36 24.99 -14.25
N ASN A 359 -38.39 25.88 -14.44
CA ASN A 359 -38.50 27.33 -14.20
C ASN A 359 -38.09 28.14 -15.45
N PRO A 360 -38.49 29.42 -15.58
CA PRO A 360 -38.22 30.23 -16.79
C PRO A 360 -36.73 30.32 -17.14
N PHE A 361 -35.86 30.44 -16.13
CA PHE A 361 -34.41 30.49 -16.29
C PHE A 361 -33.86 29.19 -16.91
N SER A 362 -34.19 28.03 -16.33
CA SER A 362 -33.79 26.70 -16.80
C SER A 362 -34.33 26.40 -18.21
N ALA A 363 -35.53 26.89 -18.54
CA ALA A 363 -36.11 26.75 -19.88
C ALA A 363 -35.35 27.57 -20.93
N ALA A 364 -35.00 28.83 -20.62
CA ALA A 364 -34.18 29.67 -21.49
C ALA A 364 -32.76 29.11 -21.66
N LEU A 365 -32.17 28.59 -20.58
CA LEU A 365 -30.86 27.94 -20.62
C LEU A 365 -30.89 26.67 -21.49
N LYS A 366 -31.96 25.87 -21.41
CA LYS A 366 -32.15 24.69 -22.26
C LYS A 366 -32.18 25.05 -23.75
N ILE A 367 -32.85 26.14 -24.12
CA ILE A 367 -32.87 26.65 -25.50
C ILE A 367 -31.44 27.00 -25.94
N LEU A 368 -30.72 27.77 -25.13
CA LEU A 368 -29.34 28.18 -25.42
C LEU A 368 -28.41 26.98 -25.67
N LEU A 369 -28.54 25.92 -24.85
CA LEU A 369 -27.72 24.70 -24.95
C LEU A 369 -28.05 23.85 -26.18
N ASN A 370 -29.31 23.84 -26.62
CA ASN A 370 -29.76 23.04 -27.77
C ASN A 370 -29.53 23.75 -29.12
N ASN A 371 -29.28 25.07 -29.12
CA ASN A 371 -29.09 25.87 -30.34
C ASN A 371 -28.00 25.33 -31.29
N PRO A 372 -26.79 24.92 -30.83
CA PRO A 372 -25.74 24.42 -31.72
C PRO A 372 -26.16 23.19 -32.54
N ALA A 373 -26.87 22.25 -31.91
CA ALA A 373 -27.34 21.04 -32.57
C ALA A 373 -28.49 21.31 -33.55
N GLY A 374 -29.40 22.23 -33.21
CA GLY A 374 -30.51 22.62 -34.10
C GLY A 374 -30.04 23.35 -35.37
N ALA A 375 -28.96 24.14 -35.27
CA ALA A 375 -28.45 24.93 -36.38
C ALA A 375 -27.62 24.15 -37.41
N GLN A 376 -27.07 22.99 -37.03
CA GLN A 376 -26.35 22.09 -37.95
C GLN A 376 -27.22 21.58 -39.12
N SER A 377 -28.55 21.68 -39.02
CA SER A 377 -29.47 21.25 -40.07
C SER A 377 -29.76 22.30 -41.15
N GLY A 378 -29.25 23.54 -41.06
CA GLY A 378 -29.69 24.63 -41.97
C GLY A 378 -28.69 25.72 -42.37
N SER A 379 -27.47 25.76 -41.82
CA SER A 379 -26.45 26.78 -42.15
C SER A 379 -25.05 26.16 -42.34
N PRO A 380 -24.24 26.62 -43.31
CA PRO A 380 -22.86 26.17 -43.48
C PRO A 380 -21.93 26.61 -42.32
N ASP A 381 -22.30 27.66 -41.57
CA ASP A 381 -21.53 28.13 -40.42
C ASP A 381 -22.02 27.51 -39.11
N PRO A 382 -21.14 26.89 -38.29
CA PRO A 382 -21.53 26.29 -37.02
C PRO A 382 -21.85 27.38 -35.98
N ILE A 383 -23.02 27.27 -35.34
CA ILE A 383 -23.34 28.10 -34.18
C ILE A 383 -22.55 27.59 -32.98
N LEU A 384 -21.71 28.46 -32.41
CA LEU A 384 -21.02 28.20 -31.14
C LEU A 384 -21.95 28.55 -29.98
N GLY A 385 -22.20 27.59 -29.11
CA GLY A 385 -22.96 27.76 -27.88
C GLY A 385 -22.18 27.26 -26.66
N PRO A 386 -22.68 27.52 -25.46
CA PRO A 386 -22.08 26.97 -24.25
C PRO A 386 -22.13 25.44 -24.25
N PRO A 387 -21.17 24.76 -23.60
CA PRO A 387 -21.08 23.31 -23.63
C PRO A 387 -22.21 22.64 -22.83
N ILE A 388 -22.59 21.43 -23.26
CA ILE A 388 -23.34 20.48 -22.44
C ILE A 388 -22.33 19.56 -21.75
N TYR A 389 -22.17 19.72 -20.44
CA TYR A 389 -21.27 18.88 -19.67
C TYR A 389 -21.82 17.45 -19.61
N GLY A 390 -20.99 16.47 -19.99
CA GLY A 390 -21.37 15.05 -20.09
C GLY A 390 -21.94 14.59 -21.45
N GLN A 391 -22.00 15.47 -22.46
CA GLN A 391 -22.60 15.15 -23.77
C GLN A 391 -21.96 13.93 -24.47
N TRP A 392 -20.63 13.77 -24.37
CA TRP A 392 -19.89 12.68 -24.99
C TRP A 392 -20.11 11.34 -24.26
N HIS A 393 -20.16 11.38 -22.93
CA HIS A 393 -20.36 10.20 -22.08
C HIS A 393 -21.74 9.57 -22.32
N VAL A 394 -22.78 10.39 -22.44
CA VAL A 394 -24.17 9.96 -22.70
C VAL A 394 -24.48 9.82 -24.19
N GLN A 395 -23.65 10.40 -25.07
CA GLN A 395 -23.83 10.45 -26.52
C GLN A 395 -25.10 11.22 -26.95
N ILE A 396 -25.32 12.39 -26.33
CA ILE A 396 -26.42 13.30 -26.71
C ILE A 396 -25.85 14.62 -27.22
N SER A 397 -26.57 15.27 -28.14
CA SER A 397 -26.26 16.63 -28.61
C SER A 397 -27.32 17.66 -28.20
N THR A 398 -28.44 17.20 -27.64
CA THR A 398 -29.55 18.04 -27.17
C THR A 398 -30.15 17.47 -25.90
N LEU A 399 -30.58 18.34 -24.98
CA LEU A 399 -31.34 17.97 -23.78
C LEU A 399 -32.83 17.81 -24.14
N THR A 400 -33.32 16.57 -24.15
CA THR A 400 -34.75 16.19 -24.35
C THR A 400 -35.29 15.50 -23.10
N GLY A 401 -36.62 15.45 -22.89
CA GLY A 401 -37.22 14.79 -21.71
C GLY A 401 -37.40 15.65 -20.45
N ASN A 402 -37.77 15.01 -19.34
CA ASN A 402 -38.13 15.61 -18.05
C ASN A 402 -36.87 15.97 -17.22
N PRO A 403 -36.66 17.26 -16.87
CA PRO A 403 -35.40 17.74 -16.31
C PRO A 403 -35.08 17.29 -14.87
N SER A 404 -36.05 16.80 -14.10
CA SER A 404 -35.90 16.64 -12.64
C SER A 404 -35.33 15.30 -12.16
N ALA A 405 -35.07 14.32 -13.04
CA ALA A 405 -34.69 12.96 -12.63
C ALA A 405 -33.23 12.56 -12.95
N ASP A 406 -32.65 13.13 -14.01
CA ASP A 406 -31.37 12.67 -14.57
C ASP A 406 -30.22 13.63 -14.19
N TRP A 407 -29.02 13.07 -13.93
CA TRP A 407 -27.84 13.88 -13.59
C TRP A 407 -27.47 14.91 -14.68
N ILE A 408 -27.70 14.59 -15.97
CA ILE A 408 -27.30 15.44 -17.09
C ILE A 408 -28.13 16.72 -17.17
N HIS A 409 -29.43 16.65 -16.87
CA HIS A 409 -30.30 17.84 -16.80
C HIS A 409 -29.96 18.65 -15.56
N LYS A 410 -29.85 18.01 -14.39
CA LYS A 410 -29.52 18.70 -13.13
C LYS A 410 -28.20 19.47 -13.20
N VAL A 411 -27.13 18.89 -13.77
CA VAL A 411 -25.83 19.58 -13.87
C VAL A 411 -25.86 20.75 -14.86
N ASN A 412 -26.64 20.65 -15.94
CA ASN A 412 -26.62 21.65 -17.00
C ASN A 412 -27.69 22.74 -16.85
N LEU A 413 -28.82 22.47 -16.19
CA LEU A 413 -29.95 23.39 -16.05
C LEU A 413 -29.99 24.12 -14.71
N ASP A 414 -29.45 23.52 -13.64
CA ASP A 414 -29.27 24.18 -12.35
C ASP A 414 -27.96 24.99 -12.34
N PRO A 415 -28.03 26.33 -12.17
CA PRO A 415 -26.86 27.20 -12.16
C PRO A 415 -25.79 26.77 -11.14
N ARG A 416 -26.18 26.25 -9.98
CA ARG A 416 -25.26 25.92 -8.89
C ARG A 416 -24.26 24.85 -9.33
N TYR A 417 -24.76 23.77 -9.91
CA TYR A 417 -23.93 22.67 -10.39
C TYR A 417 -23.25 23.02 -11.72
N ARG A 418 -23.89 23.81 -12.58
CA ARG A 418 -23.28 24.27 -13.84
C ARG A 418 -22.04 25.13 -13.60
N VAL A 419 -22.06 25.98 -12.57
CA VAL A 419 -20.90 26.78 -12.15
C VAL A 419 -19.75 25.88 -11.69
N PHE A 420 -20.03 24.80 -10.93
CA PHE A 420 -19.00 23.80 -10.58
C PHE A 420 -18.44 23.08 -11.80
N ALA A 421 -19.26 22.73 -12.78
CA ALA A 421 -18.76 22.18 -14.03
C ALA A 421 -17.90 23.20 -14.80
N GLY A 422 -18.27 24.48 -14.77
CA GLY A 422 -17.47 25.58 -15.32
C GLY A 422 -16.09 25.71 -14.66
N ILE A 423 -16.02 25.71 -13.32
CA ILE A 423 -14.74 25.84 -12.61
C ILE A 423 -13.87 24.57 -12.80
N GLY A 424 -14.48 23.40 -12.94
CA GLY A 424 -13.79 22.17 -13.33
C GLY A 424 -13.11 22.27 -14.70
N ALA A 425 -13.81 22.82 -15.69
CA ALA A 425 -13.22 23.10 -17.00
C ALA A 425 -12.07 24.12 -16.91
N GLU A 426 -12.23 25.17 -16.10
CA GLU A 426 -11.19 26.20 -15.92
C GLU A 426 -9.91 25.67 -15.26
N VAL A 427 -10.04 24.75 -14.29
CA VAL A 427 -8.89 24.05 -13.68
C VAL A 427 -8.08 23.29 -14.73
N VAL A 428 -8.74 22.69 -15.71
CA VAL A 428 -8.07 21.98 -16.81
C VAL A 428 -7.38 22.95 -17.76
N ARG A 429 -8.04 24.05 -18.15
CA ARG A 429 -7.42 25.09 -19.00
C ARG A 429 -6.15 25.66 -18.40
N LYS A 430 -6.17 25.97 -17.10
CA LYS A 430 -5.01 26.53 -16.38
C LYS A 430 -3.82 25.57 -16.34
N ASN A 431 -4.08 24.26 -16.33
CA ASN A 431 -3.07 23.21 -16.16
C ASN A 431 -2.94 22.28 -17.38
N GLN A 432 -3.38 22.73 -18.56
CA GLN A 432 -3.52 21.91 -19.76
C GLN A 432 -2.22 21.20 -20.15
N ASP A 433 -1.08 21.90 -20.12
CA ASP A 433 0.20 21.33 -20.56
C ASP A 433 0.67 20.21 -19.62
N LYS A 434 0.56 20.43 -18.30
CA LYS A 434 0.87 19.42 -17.27
C LYS A 434 0.03 18.15 -17.44
N TYR A 435 -1.27 18.28 -17.72
CA TYR A 435 -2.14 17.12 -17.93
C TYR A 435 -1.89 16.42 -19.27
N MET A 436 -1.55 17.17 -20.31
CA MET A 436 -1.17 16.59 -21.60
C MET A 436 0.14 15.81 -21.52
N ASP A 437 1.13 16.28 -20.77
CA ASP A 437 2.39 15.55 -20.55
C ASP A 437 2.14 14.19 -19.87
N ILE A 438 1.27 14.16 -18.85
CA ILE A 438 0.87 12.91 -18.18
C ILE A 438 0.13 11.98 -19.15
N ALA A 439 -0.74 12.51 -20.00
CA ALA A 439 -1.47 11.72 -20.98
C ALA A 439 -0.54 11.10 -22.04
N TRP A 440 0.39 11.88 -22.60
CA TRP A 440 1.35 11.40 -23.61
C TRP A 440 2.32 10.36 -23.05
N ALA A 441 2.68 10.44 -21.77
CA ALA A 441 3.51 9.42 -21.13
C ALA A 441 2.87 8.02 -21.11
N GLN A 442 1.54 7.92 -21.18
CA GLN A 442 0.80 6.65 -21.07
C GLN A 442 0.55 5.95 -22.42
N ILE A 443 0.67 6.66 -23.55
CA ILE A 443 0.13 6.18 -24.84
C ILE A 443 1.14 5.47 -25.76
N GLY A 444 2.42 5.41 -25.38
CA GLY A 444 3.50 4.97 -26.28
C GLY A 444 3.21 3.69 -27.08
N GLU A 445 2.77 2.63 -26.40
CA GLU A 445 2.44 1.34 -27.02
C GLU A 445 1.22 1.40 -27.95
N VAL A 446 0.21 2.22 -27.60
CA VAL A 446 -1.02 2.38 -28.38
C VAL A 446 -0.75 3.07 -29.72
N LEU A 447 0.17 4.04 -29.76
CA LEU A 447 0.56 4.69 -31.02
C LEU A 447 1.25 3.73 -31.98
N GLU A 448 2.14 2.87 -31.46
CA GLU A 448 2.80 1.85 -32.28
C GLU A 448 1.77 0.82 -32.78
N ALA A 449 0.86 0.38 -31.91
CA ALA A 449 -0.24 -0.50 -32.29
C ALA A 449 -1.12 0.12 -33.39
N ASN A 450 -1.52 1.38 -33.25
CA ASN A 450 -2.32 2.09 -34.23
C ASN A 450 -1.61 2.26 -35.57
N ARG A 451 -0.29 2.49 -35.56
CA ARG A 451 0.52 2.51 -36.79
C ARG A 451 0.46 1.16 -37.51
N LYS A 452 0.61 0.05 -36.78
CA LYS A 452 0.50 -1.32 -37.34
C LYS A 452 -0.91 -1.61 -37.85
N LEU A 453 -1.95 -1.23 -37.11
CA LEU A 453 -3.36 -1.41 -37.53
C LEU A 453 -3.66 -0.67 -38.83
N ARG A 454 -3.23 0.58 -38.99
CA ARG A 454 -3.40 1.33 -40.25
C ARG A 454 -2.69 0.66 -41.43
N GLN A 455 -1.49 0.13 -41.21
CA GLN A 455 -0.77 -0.63 -42.24
C GLN A 455 -1.53 -1.92 -42.61
N MET A 456 -2.11 -2.61 -41.62
CA MET A 456 -2.92 -3.81 -41.83
C MET A 456 -4.24 -3.51 -42.55
N GLN A 457 -4.91 -2.40 -42.24
CA GLN A 457 -6.09 -1.94 -42.97
C GLN A 457 -5.77 -1.74 -44.47
N LEU A 458 -4.66 -1.07 -44.77
CA LEU A 458 -4.20 -0.90 -46.15
C LEU A 458 -3.88 -2.24 -46.82
N ALA A 459 -3.16 -3.13 -46.13
CA ALA A 459 -2.83 -4.46 -46.62
C ALA A 459 -4.08 -5.32 -46.87
N MET A 460 -5.10 -5.20 -46.01
CA MET A 460 -6.39 -5.87 -46.15
C MET A 460 -7.10 -5.39 -47.41
N GLN A 461 -7.24 -4.07 -47.61
CA GLN A 461 -7.91 -3.52 -48.79
C GLN A 461 -7.20 -3.91 -50.09
N ALA A 462 -5.86 -3.82 -50.12
CA ALA A 462 -5.08 -4.25 -51.28
C ALA A 462 -5.22 -5.75 -51.56
N SER A 463 -5.19 -6.58 -50.52
CA SER A 463 -5.34 -8.04 -50.64
C SER A 463 -6.76 -8.43 -51.04
N GLN A 464 -7.79 -7.70 -50.59
CA GLN A 464 -9.19 -7.95 -50.95
C GLN A 464 -9.43 -7.73 -52.44
N LEU A 465 -8.85 -6.68 -53.02
CA LEU A 465 -8.93 -6.43 -54.46
C LEU A 465 -8.28 -7.57 -55.25
N MET A 466 -7.10 -8.03 -54.83
CA MET A 466 -6.42 -9.17 -55.46
C MET A 466 -7.20 -10.47 -55.31
N HIS A 467 -7.74 -10.75 -54.12
CA HIS A 467 -8.55 -11.94 -53.86
C HIS A 467 -9.82 -11.96 -54.72
N ASN A 468 -10.55 -10.84 -54.78
CA ASN A 468 -11.76 -10.73 -55.60
C ASN A 468 -11.46 -10.90 -57.09
N ARG A 469 -10.35 -10.32 -57.57
CA ARG A 469 -9.96 -10.37 -58.99
C ARG A 469 -9.40 -11.71 -59.43
N HIS A 470 -8.63 -12.39 -58.57
CA HIS A 470 -7.82 -13.54 -58.98
C HIS A 470 -8.18 -14.87 -58.31
N VAL A 471 -8.87 -14.87 -57.16
CA VAL A 471 -9.19 -16.10 -56.42
C VAL A 471 -10.69 -16.39 -56.48
N LYS A 472 -11.53 -15.37 -56.25
CA LYS A 472 -12.99 -15.53 -56.24
C LYS A 472 -13.59 -15.81 -57.62
N SER A 473 -12.96 -15.29 -58.68
CA SER A 473 -13.40 -15.47 -60.07
C SER A 473 -13.02 -16.81 -60.69
N LEU A 474 -12.19 -17.62 -60.02
CA LEU A 474 -11.74 -18.92 -60.53
C LEU A 474 -12.77 -20.03 -60.27
N SER A 475 -12.79 -21.03 -61.15
CA SER A 475 -13.55 -22.27 -60.93
C SER A 475 -13.00 -23.04 -59.72
N ASP A 476 -13.85 -23.85 -59.10
CA ASP A 476 -13.50 -24.55 -57.85
C ASP A 476 -12.30 -25.49 -58.01
N GLU A 477 -12.15 -26.14 -59.16
CA GLU A 477 -11.01 -26.99 -59.47
C GLU A 477 -9.71 -26.19 -59.58
N LEU A 478 -9.76 -25.01 -60.20
CA LEU A 478 -8.59 -24.14 -60.34
C LEU A 478 -8.19 -23.52 -59.00
N VAL A 479 -9.16 -23.26 -58.11
CA VAL A 479 -8.88 -22.74 -56.76
C VAL A 479 -8.13 -23.78 -55.95
N VAL A 480 -8.61 -25.02 -55.90
CA VAL A 480 -7.92 -26.14 -55.24
C VAL A 480 -6.55 -26.38 -55.91
N ASN A 481 -6.44 -26.24 -57.22
CA ASN A 481 -5.17 -26.40 -57.90
C ASN A 481 -4.15 -25.29 -57.61
N ILE A 482 -4.58 -24.03 -57.64
CA ILE A 482 -3.72 -22.89 -57.38
C ILE A 482 -3.26 -22.86 -55.92
N ALA A 483 -4.14 -23.22 -54.99
CA ALA A 483 -3.90 -23.25 -53.56
C ALA A 483 -3.04 -24.43 -53.07
N ALA A 484 -2.48 -25.27 -53.96
CA ALA A 484 -1.65 -26.41 -53.56
C ALA A 484 -0.57 -26.11 -52.49
N PRO A 485 0.17 -24.97 -52.53
CA PRO A 485 1.18 -24.65 -51.51
C PRO A 485 0.62 -24.49 -50.09
N VAL A 486 -0.68 -24.21 -49.94
CA VAL A 486 -1.33 -24.02 -48.63
C VAL A 486 -2.13 -25.24 -48.18
N HIS A 487 -2.23 -26.31 -48.97
CA HIS A 487 -3.02 -27.51 -48.64
C HIS A 487 -2.62 -28.18 -47.32
N THR A 488 -1.36 -28.08 -46.92
CA THR A 488 -0.87 -28.62 -45.64
C THR A 488 -1.19 -27.73 -44.44
N LYS A 489 -1.53 -26.46 -44.67
CA LYS A 489 -1.83 -25.46 -43.64
C LYS A 489 -3.33 -25.19 -43.49
N VAL A 490 -4.10 -25.38 -44.56
CA VAL A 490 -5.56 -25.23 -44.57
C VAL A 490 -6.18 -26.51 -44.01
N LYS A 491 -6.76 -26.39 -42.82
CA LYS A 491 -7.56 -27.45 -42.21
C LYS A 491 -8.98 -27.39 -42.74
N ALA A 492 -9.48 -28.49 -43.29
CA ALA A 492 -10.89 -28.73 -43.53
C ALA A 492 -11.55 -29.23 -42.22
N THR A 493 -12.70 -29.90 -42.28
CA THR A 493 -13.49 -30.31 -41.09
C THR A 493 -12.66 -31.09 -40.05
N ALA A 494 -12.01 -32.19 -40.44
CA ALA A 494 -11.25 -33.03 -39.52
C ALA A 494 -9.73 -33.01 -39.78
N GLN A 495 -9.32 -32.93 -41.05
CA GLN A 495 -7.93 -33.05 -41.50
C GLN A 495 -7.57 -31.91 -42.46
N THR A 496 -6.32 -31.87 -42.94
CA THR A 496 -5.88 -30.85 -43.91
C THR A 496 -6.38 -31.17 -45.31
N VAL A 497 -6.54 -30.15 -46.16
CA VAL A 497 -6.94 -30.36 -47.57
C VAL A 497 -5.97 -31.30 -48.28
N TYR A 498 -4.68 -31.25 -47.93
CA TYR A 498 -3.67 -32.18 -48.46
C TYR A 498 -4.01 -33.65 -48.17
N LYS A 499 -4.47 -33.93 -46.95
CA LYS A 499 -4.82 -35.30 -46.54
C LYS A 499 -6.12 -35.76 -47.18
N ASP A 500 -7.11 -34.87 -47.27
CA ASP A 500 -8.39 -35.17 -47.95
C ASP A 500 -8.16 -35.50 -49.43
N ILE A 501 -7.23 -34.82 -50.10
CA ILE A 501 -6.84 -35.15 -51.48
C ILE A 501 -6.12 -36.50 -51.53
N ALA A 502 -5.17 -36.74 -50.63
CA ALA A 502 -4.42 -37.99 -50.58
C ALA A 502 -5.30 -39.23 -50.38
N ASP A 503 -6.44 -39.08 -49.70
CA ASP A 503 -7.41 -40.17 -49.46
C ASP A 503 -8.46 -40.32 -50.57
N SER A 504 -8.45 -39.41 -51.56
CA SER A 504 -9.40 -39.39 -52.67
C SER A 504 -8.87 -40.11 -53.93
N VAL A 505 -9.71 -40.20 -54.97
CA VAL A 505 -9.30 -40.66 -56.32
C VAL A 505 -8.19 -39.78 -56.92
N LEU A 506 -8.07 -38.53 -56.47
CA LEU A 506 -7.18 -37.54 -57.07
C LEU A 506 -5.75 -37.64 -56.49
N PRO A 507 -4.73 -37.94 -57.31
CA PRO A 507 -3.35 -37.94 -56.85
C PRO A 507 -2.85 -36.51 -56.60
N ASN A 508 -2.10 -36.32 -55.51
CA ASN A 508 -1.48 -35.03 -55.17
C ASN A 508 -0.62 -34.43 -56.31
N ALA A 509 -0.06 -35.28 -57.19
CA ALA A 509 0.72 -34.87 -58.35
C ALA A 509 -0.08 -33.99 -59.34
N MET A 510 -1.41 -34.16 -59.43
CA MET A 510 -2.28 -33.33 -60.29
C MET A 510 -2.36 -31.88 -59.81
N PHE A 511 -2.05 -31.61 -58.55
CA PHE A 511 -2.03 -30.25 -58.00
C PHE A 511 -0.64 -29.62 -58.03
N SER A 512 0.36 -30.31 -58.59
CA SER A 512 1.72 -29.79 -58.71
C SER A 512 1.84 -28.64 -59.72
N GLY A 513 2.89 -27.83 -59.60
CA GLY A 513 3.23 -26.84 -60.62
C GLY A 513 3.65 -27.45 -61.96
N ALA A 514 4.20 -28.68 -61.95
CA ALA A 514 4.55 -29.41 -63.17
C ALA A 514 3.29 -29.80 -63.96
N PHE A 515 2.28 -30.33 -63.29
CA PHE A 515 1.00 -30.67 -63.92
C PHE A 515 0.36 -29.44 -64.56
N ARG A 516 0.26 -28.32 -63.83
CA ARG A 516 -0.22 -27.04 -64.38
C ARG A 516 0.49 -26.62 -65.66
N ARG A 517 1.83 -26.66 -65.68
CA ARG A 517 2.60 -26.28 -66.88
C ARG A 517 2.28 -27.16 -68.08
N ILE A 518 2.04 -28.45 -67.86
CA ILE A 518 1.73 -29.43 -68.91
C ILE A 518 0.27 -29.31 -69.37
N THR A 519 -0.67 -28.99 -68.49
CA THR A 519 -2.12 -28.92 -68.79
C THR A 519 -2.62 -27.51 -69.13
N ASN A 520 -1.76 -26.49 -69.03
CA ASN A 520 -2.09 -25.14 -69.46
C ASN A 520 -2.49 -25.10 -70.95
N PRO A 521 -3.50 -24.29 -71.35
CA PRO A 521 -3.99 -24.22 -72.73
C PRO A 521 -2.90 -23.90 -73.78
N GLY A 522 -1.86 -23.18 -73.37
CA GLY A 522 -0.71 -22.84 -74.22
C GLY A 522 0.46 -23.83 -74.17
N SER A 523 0.31 -25.01 -73.56
CA SER A 523 1.38 -26.02 -73.54
C SER A 523 1.46 -26.75 -74.89
N PRO A 524 2.63 -27.32 -75.26
CA PRO A 524 2.75 -28.15 -76.46
C PRO A 524 1.77 -29.33 -76.47
N LEU A 525 1.53 -29.94 -75.30
CA LEU A 525 0.60 -31.05 -75.14
C LEU A 525 -0.85 -30.61 -75.40
N ALA A 526 -1.29 -29.50 -74.77
CA ALA A 526 -2.64 -29.00 -74.92
C ALA A 526 -2.91 -28.55 -76.37
N ARG A 527 -1.94 -27.90 -77.03
CA ARG A 527 -2.05 -27.55 -78.45
C ARG A 527 -2.11 -28.78 -79.36
N GLY A 528 -1.28 -29.80 -79.10
CA GLY A 528 -1.27 -31.04 -79.88
C GLY A 528 -2.55 -31.86 -79.72
N MET A 529 -3.13 -31.86 -78.52
CA MET A 529 -4.43 -32.48 -78.26
C MET A 529 -5.57 -31.69 -78.93
N ALA A 530 -5.51 -30.36 -78.86
CA ALA A 530 -6.51 -29.49 -79.49
C ALA A 530 -6.51 -29.63 -81.03
N SER A 531 -5.35 -29.81 -81.67
CA SER A 531 -5.27 -30.11 -83.11
C SER A 531 -5.88 -31.46 -83.48
N ASN A 532 -6.03 -32.39 -82.54
CA ASN A 532 -6.70 -33.68 -82.71
C ASN A 532 -8.16 -33.66 -82.23
N GLY A 533 -8.76 -32.47 -82.02
CA GLY A 533 -10.16 -32.31 -81.62
C GLY A 533 -10.44 -32.53 -80.12
N ALA A 534 -9.42 -32.74 -79.29
CA ALA A 534 -9.57 -32.92 -77.85
C ALA A 534 -9.15 -31.65 -77.09
N SER A 535 -10.09 -31.00 -76.39
CA SER A 535 -9.76 -29.86 -75.51
C SER A 535 -9.38 -30.37 -74.11
N ILE A 536 -8.09 -30.38 -73.78
CA ILE A 536 -7.64 -30.57 -72.40
C ILE A 536 -7.52 -29.22 -71.73
N ASN A 537 -8.23 -29.04 -70.61
CA ASN A 537 -7.94 -27.95 -69.68
C ASN A 537 -7.72 -28.54 -68.27
N THR A 538 -7.01 -27.81 -67.41
CA THR A 538 -6.64 -28.27 -66.07
C THR A 538 -7.87 -28.59 -65.20
N ALA A 539 -8.93 -27.77 -65.30
CA ALA A 539 -10.14 -27.94 -64.50
C ALA A 539 -10.96 -29.17 -64.92
N SER A 540 -11.16 -29.34 -66.23
CA SER A 540 -11.88 -30.46 -66.82
C SER A 540 -11.17 -31.76 -66.50
N LEU A 541 -9.84 -31.81 -66.63
CA LEU A 541 -9.08 -33.03 -66.33
C LEU A 541 -9.13 -33.40 -64.84
N ILE A 542 -9.09 -32.42 -63.93
CA ILE A 542 -9.28 -32.68 -62.50
C ILE A 542 -10.69 -33.23 -62.24
N ASN A 543 -11.71 -32.63 -62.84
CA ASN A 543 -13.10 -33.06 -62.68
C ASN A 543 -13.34 -34.45 -63.30
N ASP A 544 -12.75 -34.72 -64.47
CA ASP A 544 -12.86 -35.98 -65.19
C ASP A 544 -12.24 -37.14 -64.41
N VAL A 545 -11.07 -36.91 -63.79
CA VAL A 545 -10.45 -37.90 -62.90
C VAL A 545 -11.28 -38.09 -61.62
N ASN A 546 -11.80 -37.01 -61.05
CA ASN A 546 -12.61 -37.07 -59.83
C ASN A 546 -13.93 -37.83 -60.03
N ASN A 547 -14.53 -37.72 -61.22
CA ASN A 547 -15.77 -38.40 -61.61
C ASN A 547 -15.53 -39.80 -62.20
N GLY A 548 -14.27 -40.20 -62.37
CA GLY A 548 -13.89 -41.49 -62.95
C GLY A 548 -14.09 -41.61 -64.46
N THR A 549 -14.33 -40.50 -65.18
CA THR A 549 -14.41 -40.48 -66.66
C THR A 549 -13.03 -40.53 -67.29
N ALA A 550 -12.00 -40.04 -66.60
CA ALA A 550 -10.59 -40.18 -66.97
C ALA A 550 -9.85 -41.07 -65.96
N ALA A 551 -9.22 -42.15 -66.44
CA ALA A 551 -8.42 -43.03 -65.60
C ALA A 551 -6.99 -42.48 -65.44
N THR A 552 -6.47 -42.50 -64.20
CA THR A 552 -5.07 -42.10 -63.90
C THR A 552 -4.04 -43.13 -64.36
N ALA A 553 -4.49 -44.37 -64.61
CA ALA A 553 -3.69 -45.45 -65.18
C ALA A 553 -4.55 -46.29 -66.13
N PHE A 554 -3.96 -46.77 -67.22
CA PHE A 554 -4.62 -47.72 -68.12
C PHE A 554 -4.79 -49.08 -67.42
N ALA A 555 -5.85 -49.79 -67.77
CA ALA A 555 -5.97 -51.21 -67.41
C ALA A 555 -4.74 -51.95 -67.94
N TYR A 556 -4.17 -52.84 -67.12
CA TYR A 556 -3.01 -53.63 -67.51
C TYR A 556 -3.32 -54.40 -68.80
N THR A 557 -2.54 -54.12 -69.84
CA THR A 557 -2.56 -54.86 -71.11
C THR A 557 -1.28 -55.68 -71.20
N PRO A 558 -1.35 -57.02 -71.30
CA PRO A 558 -0.16 -57.84 -71.42
C PRO A 558 0.60 -57.52 -72.73
N PRO A 559 1.94 -57.69 -72.77
CA PRO A 559 2.75 -57.40 -73.95
C PRO A 559 2.30 -58.18 -75.20
N ALA A 560 2.27 -57.51 -76.35
CA ALA A 560 1.92 -58.13 -77.63
C ALA A 560 2.91 -59.27 -77.98
N GLY A 561 2.37 -60.45 -78.28
CA GLY A 561 3.16 -61.64 -78.64
C GLY A 561 3.25 -62.72 -77.55
N MET A 562 2.79 -62.45 -76.32
CA MET A 562 2.48 -63.52 -75.38
C MET A 562 1.08 -64.06 -75.68
N SER A 563 0.98 -65.29 -76.20
CA SER A 563 -0.26 -66.06 -76.12
C SER A 563 -0.59 -66.24 -74.63
N SER A 564 -1.72 -65.74 -74.16
CA SER A 564 -2.16 -66.07 -72.81
C SER A 564 -2.29 -67.59 -72.76
N LEU A 565 -1.56 -68.24 -71.83
CA LEU A 565 -1.66 -69.68 -71.62
C LEU A 565 -2.95 -70.02 -70.87
N THR A 566 -4.03 -69.33 -71.20
CA THR A 566 -5.38 -69.54 -70.67
C THR A 566 -6.11 -70.44 -71.65
N ILE A 567 -5.58 -71.66 -71.83
CA ILE A 567 -6.23 -72.72 -72.63
C ILE A 567 -7.60 -73.08 -72.00
N LEU A 568 -7.82 -72.73 -70.73
CA LEU A 568 -9.04 -72.95 -69.98
C LEU A 568 -9.60 -71.62 -69.45
N PRO A 569 -10.90 -71.32 -69.63
CA PRO A 569 -11.51 -70.12 -69.07
C PRO A 569 -11.46 -70.16 -67.52
N PRO A 570 -11.50 -69.01 -66.83
CA PRO A 570 -11.40 -68.95 -65.37
C PRO A 570 -12.40 -69.85 -64.62
N SER A 571 -13.60 -70.05 -65.18
CA SER A 571 -14.64 -70.93 -64.65
C SER A 571 -14.29 -72.43 -64.71
N SER A 572 -13.31 -72.81 -65.53
CA SER A 572 -12.84 -74.19 -65.70
C SER A 572 -11.71 -74.57 -64.74
N TYR A 573 -11.19 -73.64 -63.93
CA TYR A 573 -10.22 -73.94 -62.87
C TYR A 573 -10.89 -74.55 -61.62
N THR A 574 -11.66 -75.62 -61.81
CA THR A 574 -12.31 -76.37 -60.73
C THR A 574 -11.75 -77.79 -60.63
N PRO A 575 -11.69 -78.38 -59.42
CA PRO A 575 -11.28 -79.77 -59.25
C PRO A 575 -12.09 -80.75 -60.11
N GLY A 576 -13.40 -80.50 -60.22
CA GLY A 576 -14.32 -81.32 -61.01
C GLY A 576 -13.99 -81.30 -62.50
N TYR A 577 -13.65 -80.14 -63.06
CA TYR A 577 -13.21 -80.03 -64.45
C TYR A 577 -11.84 -80.67 -64.67
N ALA A 578 -10.88 -80.47 -63.76
CA ALA A 578 -9.57 -81.14 -63.86
C ALA A 578 -9.71 -82.68 -63.82
N SER A 579 -10.62 -83.21 -63.00
CA SER A 579 -10.88 -84.65 -62.92
C SER A 579 -11.61 -85.24 -64.13
N SER A 580 -12.29 -84.43 -64.93
CA SER A 580 -13.03 -84.89 -66.11
C SER A 580 -12.16 -84.99 -67.37
N ILE A 581 -10.92 -84.51 -67.32
CA ILE A 581 -9.98 -84.60 -68.43
C ILE A 581 -9.55 -86.08 -68.60
N PRO A 582 -9.87 -86.74 -69.73
CA PRO A 582 -9.58 -88.16 -69.91
C PRO A 582 -8.05 -88.40 -69.98
N PRO A 583 -7.50 -89.31 -69.17
CA PRO A 583 -6.06 -89.55 -69.16
C PRO A 583 -5.63 -90.33 -70.41
N SER A 584 -4.62 -89.83 -71.12
CA SER A 584 -4.08 -90.48 -72.32
C SER A 584 -3.04 -91.55 -71.97
N SER A 585 -3.12 -92.71 -72.63
CA SER A 585 -2.14 -93.80 -72.50
C SER A 585 -0.75 -93.44 -73.03
N SER A 586 -0.63 -92.39 -73.82
CA SER A 586 0.64 -91.91 -74.39
C SER A 586 1.11 -90.58 -73.77
N PHE A 587 0.53 -90.14 -72.65
CA PHE A 587 0.96 -88.91 -71.98
C PHE A 587 2.35 -89.09 -71.37
N LEU A 588 3.26 -88.18 -71.69
CA LEU A 588 4.62 -88.14 -71.16
C LEU A 588 4.94 -86.71 -70.74
N LEU A 589 5.59 -86.53 -69.59
CA LEU A 589 6.16 -85.24 -69.20
C LEU A 589 7.57 -85.14 -69.77
N THR A 590 7.81 -84.15 -70.63
CA THR A 590 9.13 -83.89 -71.23
C THR A 590 9.68 -82.54 -70.80
N PRO A 591 11.01 -82.37 -70.78
CA PRO A 591 11.62 -81.06 -70.63
C PRO A 591 11.19 -80.10 -71.77
N PRO A 592 11.08 -78.80 -71.51
CA PRO A 592 10.75 -77.81 -72.54
C PRO A 592 11.71 -77.91 -73.75
N GLY A 593 11.17 -77.90 -74.97
CA GLY A 593 11.93 -78.00 -76.22
C GLY A 593 12.04 -79.39 -76.84
N SER A 594 11.51 -80.43 -76.18
CA SER A 594 11.46 -81.80 -76.72
C SER A 594 10.35 -81.96 -77.77
N SER A 595 10.66 -82.40 -78.98
CA SER A 595 9.66 -82.71 -80.02
C SER A 595 9.16 -84.16 -79.90
N TYR A 596 7.85 -84.36 -79.76
CA TYR A 596 7.22 -85.68 -79.68
C TYR A 596 6.09 -85.81 -80.71
N PRO A 597 5.96 -86.96 -81.43
CA PRO A 597 4.88 -87.15 -82.40
C PRO A 597 3.51 -87.17 -81.70
N PRO A 598 2.44 -86.66 -82.34
CA PRO A 598 1.12 -86.60 -81.72
C PRO A 598 0.61 -88.01 -81.42
N ALA A 599 0.27 -88.26 -80.16
CA ALA A 599 -0.24 -89.54 -79.71
C ALA A 599 -1.63 -89.84 -80.28
N SER A 600 -1.85 -91.05 -80.78
CA SER A 600 -3.19 -91.57 -81.11
C SER A 600 -3.93 -91.94 -79.82
N TYR A 601 -4.98 -91.20 -79.46
CA TYR A 601 -5.82 -91.53 -78.30
C TYR A 601 -6.65 -92.78 -78.58
N ASN A 602 -6.38 -93.86 -77.83
CA ASN A 602 -7.22 -95.06 -77.80
C ASN A 602 -7.77 -95.25 -76.36
N PRO A 603 -9.09 -95.12 -76.14
CA PRO A 603 -9.70 -95.19 -74.82
C PRO A 603 -9.69 -96.60 -74.20
N ALA A 604 -9.33 -97.64 -74.95
CA ALA A 604 -9.23 -99.01 -74.42
C ALA A 604 -7.91 -99.30 -73.69
N ASN A 605 -6.90 -98.44 -73.82
CA ASN A 605 -5.59 -98.64 -73.20
C ASN A 605 -5.52 -97.98 -71.81
N PRO A 606 -4.91 -98.63 -70.80
CA PRO A 606 -4.76 -98.03 -69.48
C PRO A 606 -3.91 -96.74 -69.55
N PRO A 607 -4.20 -95.73 -68.72
CA PRO A 607 -3.49 -94.46 -68.73
C PRO A 607 -2.03 -94.62 -68.30
N SER A 608 -1.13 -93.79 -68.85
CA SER A 608 0.28 -93.84 -68.45
C SER A 608 0.43 -93.40 -66.98
N PRO A 609 1.42 -93.93 -66.23
CA PRO A 609 1.68 -93.50 -64.85
C PRO A 609 1.90 -91.98 -64.71
N SER A 610 2.55 -91.37 -65.72
CA SER A 610 2.79 -89.91 -65.76
C SER A 610 1.50 -89.10 -65.92
N ALA A 611 0.51 -89.62 -66.66
CA ALA A 611 -0.79 -88.96 -66.81
C ALA A 611 -1.56 -88.94 -65.48
N GLN A 612 -1.54 -90.06 -64.77
CA GLN A 612 -2.17 -90.19 -63.47
C GLN A 612 -1.50 -89.29 -62.41
N ALA A 613 -0.17 -89.24 -62.40
CA ALA A 613 0.57 -88.36 -61.49
C ALA A 613 0.28 -86.87 -61.78
N PHE A 614 0.21 -86.48 -63.05
CA PHE A 614 -0.10 -85.10 -63.43
C PHE A 614 -1.52 -84.69 -63.03
N LEU A 615 -2.54 -85.52 -63.33
CA LEU A 615 -3.91 -85.26 -62.89
C LEU A 615 -4.04 -85.22 -61.37
N GLY A 616 -3.34 -86.13 -60.66
CA GLY A 616 -3.27 -86.15 -59.20
C GLY A 616 -2.69 -84.85 -58.59
N ALA A 617 -1.80 -84.15 -59.30
CA ALA A 617 -1.26 -82.87 -58.87
C ALA A 617 -2.12 -81.66 -59.30
N VAL A 618 -2.73 -81.70 -60.48
CA VAL A 618 -3.51 -80.58 -61.02
C VAL A 618 -4.83 -80.38 -60.28
N VAL A 619 -5.53 -81.46 -59.91
CA VAL A 619 -6.82 -81.40 -59.19
C VAL A 619 -6.73 -80.60 -57.87
N PRO A 620 -5.79 -80.89 -56.94
CA PRO A 620 -5.65 -80.09 -55.72
C PRO A 620 -5.16 -78.67 -55.99
N THR A 621 -4.39 -78.43 -57.05
CA THR A 621 -3.96 -77.08 -57.44
C THR A 621 -5.17 -76.24 -57.88
N PHE A 622 -6.06 -76.79 -58.71
CA PHE A 622 -7.29 -76.11 -59.11
C PHE A 622 -8.24 -75.90 -57.92
N ALA A 623 -8.23 -76.81 -56.94
CA ALA A 623 -8.97 -76.61 -55.67
C ALA A 623 -8.49 -75.35 -54.94
N ALA A 624 -7.17 -75.17 -54.81
CA ALA A 624 -6.59 -74.01 -54.15
C ALA A 624 -6.82 -72.70 -54.92
N VAL A 625 -6.75 -72.72 -56.25
CA VAL A 625 -7.02 -71.52 -57.07
C VAL A 625 -8.48 -71.08 -56.95
N SER A 626 -9.42 -72.03 -56.88
CA SER A 626 -10.85 -71.72 -56.79
C SER A 626 -11.29 -70.99 -55.51
N THR A 627 -10.45 -70.95 -54.46
CA THR A 627 -10.75 -70.29 -53.19
C THR A 627 -10.18 -68.87 -53.08
N ILE A 628 -9.38 -68.41 -54.05
CA ILE A 628 -8.78 -67.07 -54.03
C ILE A 628 -9.83 -66.05 -54.53
N PRO A 629 -10.24 -65.06 -53.73
CA PRO A 629 -11.17 -64.02 -54.18
C PRO A 629 -10.51 -63.13 -55.25
N PRO A 630 -11.27 -62.64 -56.25
CA PRO A 630 -10.74 -61.75 -57.27
C PRO A 630 -10.23 -60.44 -56.63
N TYR A 631 -9.00 -60.05 -56.97
CA TYR A 631 -8.43 -58.78 -56.53
C TYR A 631 -9.16 -57.61 -57.18
N VAL A 632 -9.69 -56.68 -56.37
CA VAL A 632 -10.32 -55.44 -56.85
C VAL A 632 -9.46 -54.26 -56.40
N PHE A 633 -9.03 -53.42 -57.33
CA PHE A 633 -8.38 -52.16 -57.01
C PHE A 633 -9.37 -51.25 -56.27
N SER A 634 -9.08 -50.90 -55.01
CA SER A 634 -9.87 -49.90 -54.28
C SER A 634 -9.49 -48.51 -54.80
N ALA A 635 -10.33 -47.91 -55.64
CA ALA A 635 -10.26 -46.47 -55.89
C ALA A 635 -10.82 -45.73 -54.66
N GLY A 636 -10.17 -44.65 -54.22
CA GLY A 636 -10.68 -43.79 -53.16
C GLY A 636 -12.05 -43.20 -53.50
N ALA A 637 -12.70 -42.52 -52.55
CA ALA A 637 -13.95 -41.81 -52.85
C ALA A 637 -13.67 -40.54 -53.69
N SER A 638 -14.65 -40.08 -54.46
CA SER A 638 -14.57 -38.78 -55.14
C SER A 638 -14.50 -37.65 -54.11
N LEU A 639 -13.68 -36.64 -54.39
CA LEU A 639 -13.51 -35.48 -53.54
C LEU A 639 -14.59 -34.44 -53.83
N ASN A 640 -15.23 -33.89 -52.79
CA ASN A 640 -16.11 -32.73 -52.96
C ASN A 640 -15.29 -31.45 -53.23
N LEU A 641 -14.96 -31.23 -54.51
CA LEU A 641 -14.12 -30.10 -54.96
C LEU A 641 -14.75 -28.74 -54.62
N ALA A 642 -16.08 -28.61 -54.76
CA ALA A 642 -16.79 -27.38 -54.40
C ALA A 642 -16.69 -27.07 -52.89
N GLY A 643 -16.86 -28.09 -52.05
CA GLY A 643 -16.67 -27.97 -50.61
C GLY A 643 -15.24 -27.57 -50.23
N LYS A 644 -14.22 -28.21 -50.84
CA LYS A 644 -12.82 -27.86 -50.57
C LYS A 644 -12.43 -26.49 -51.11
N ALA A 645 -12.95 -26.08 -52.26
CA ALA A 645 -12.77 -24.74 -52.77
C ALA A 645 -13.40 -23.69 -51.84
N ALA A 646 -14.58 -23.96 -51.28
CA ALA A 646 -15.21 -23.09 -50.29
C ALA A 646 -14.41 -23.01 -48.98
N ASP A 647 -13.90 -24.13 -48.48
CA ASP A 647 -13.00 -24.19 -47.32
C ASP A 647 -11.74 -23.33 -47.55
N ILE A 648 -11.10 -23.47 -48.72
CA ILE A 648 -9.92 -22.68 -49.09
C ILE A 648 -10.25 -21.20 -49.23
N LYS A 649 -11.32 -20.85 -49.96
CA LYS A 649 -11.75 -19.45 -50.19
C LYS A 649 -12.01 -18.75 -48.85
N SER A 650 -12.74 -19.39 -47.94
CA SER A 650 -13.04 -18.82 -46.62
C SER A 650 -11.79 -18.66 -45.74
N LYS A 651 -10.83 -19.59 -45.81
CA LYS A 651 -9.57 -19.51 -45.05
C LYS A 651 -8.54 -18.56 -45.67
N LEU A 652 -8.69 -18.20 -46.94
CA LEU A 652 -7.86 -17.21 -47.64
C LEU A 652 -8.52 -15.83 -47.75
N GLU A 653 -9.71 -15.65 -47.19
CA GLU A 653 -10.40 -14.36 -47.14
C GLU A 653 -9.51 -13.33 -46.42
N PRO A 654 -9.15 -12.20 -47.05
CA PRO A 654 -8.24 -11.23 -46.47
C PRO A 654 -8.73 -10.62 -45.15
N SER A 655 -10.05 -10.43 -45.00
CA SER A 655 -10.64 -9.94 -43.75
C SER A 655 -10.37 -10.86 -42.55
N VAL A 656 -10.34 -12.18 -42.76
CA VAL A 656 -10.04 -13.17 -41.72
C VAL A 656 -8.54 -13.24 -41.47
N THR A 657 -7.75 -13.44 -42.54
CA THR A 657 -6.30 -13.67 -42.42
C THR A 657 -5.54 -12.47 -41.87
N VAL A 658 -5.90 -11.24 -42.27
CA VAL A 658 -5.26 -10.03 -41.77
C VAL A 658 -5.66 -9.73 -40.32
N THR A 659 -6.91 -10.02 -39.93
CA THR A 659 -7.37 -9.85 -38.54
C THR A 659 -6.67 -10.84 -37.61
N GLU A 660 -6.52 -12.12 -38.01
CA GLU A 660 -5.74 -13.09 -37.24
C GLU A 660 -4.25 -12.70 -37.14
N LEU A 661 -3.69 -12.11 -38.20
CA LEU A 661 -2.33 -11.58 -38.18
C LEU A 661 -2.19 -10.41 -37.19
N ALA A 662 -3.17 -9.49 -37.18
CA ALA A 662 -3.23 -8.38 -36.25
C ALA A 662 -3.24 -8.86 -34.80
N GLN A 663 -4.09 -9.84 -34.49
CA GLN A 663 -4.19 -10.45 -33.15
C GLN A 663 -2.87 -11.13 -32.70
N LYS A 664 -2.08 -11.66 -33.63
CA LYS A 664 -0.78 -12.29 -33.30
C LYS A 664 0.34 -11.28 -33.11
N GLN A 665 0.34 -10.19 -33.89
CA GLN A 665 1.43 -9.22 -33.89
C GLN A 665 1.26 -8.10 -32.87
N ILE A 666 0.03 -7.71 -32.56
CA ILE A 666 -0.23 -6.62 -31.62
C ILE A 666 -0.69 -7.23 -30.30
N ARG A 667 0.13 -7.01 -29.28
CA ARG A 667 -0.20 -7.36 -27.89
C ARG A 667 -0.28 -6.06 -27.13
N LEU A 668 -1.48 -5.71 -26.69
CA LEU A 668 -1.70 -4.62 -25.77
C LEU A 668 -1.89 -5.21 -24.39
N VAL A 669 -1.22 -4.65 -23.39
CA VAL A 669 -1.41 -4.99 -21.99
C VAL A 669 -2.18 -3.84 -21.37
N ASP A 670 -3.26 -4.15 -20.66
CA ASP A 670 -3.91 -3.17 -19.81
C ASP A 670 -2.93 -2.82 -18.68
N PRO A 671 -2.44 -1.57 -18.58
CA PRO A 671 -1.44 -1.17 -17.60
C PRO A 671 -1.96 -1.28 -16.14
N PHE A 672 -3.26 -1.45 -15.94
CA PHE A 672 -3.88 -1.51 -14.62
C PHE A 672 -4.24 -2.92 -14.16
N THR A 673 -4.66 -3.79 -15.07
CA THR A 673 -4.96 -5.20 -14.76
C THR A 673 -3.81 -6.15 -15.10
N GLY A 674 -2.84 -5.70 -15.90
CA GLY A 674 -1.75 -6.53 -16.41
C GLY A 674 -2.22 -7.60 -17.41
N LEU A 675 -3.50 -7.58 -17.82
CA LEU A 675 -4.09 -8.56 -18.71
C LEU A 675 -3.91 -8.13 -20.17
N GLY A 676 -3.66 -9.10 -21.05
CA GLY A 676 -3.59 -8.87 -22.49
C GLY A 676 -4.97 -8.58 -23.07
N THR A 677 -5.12 -7.47 -23.79
CA THR A 677 -6.34 -7.14 -24.54
C THR A 677 -6.27 -7.77 -25.94
N VAL A 678 -7.35 -8.45 -26.35
CA VAL A 678 -7.49 -9.02 -27.70
C VAL A 678 -8.08 -7.98 -28.63
N ILE A 679 -7.52 -7.86 -29.83
CA ILE A 679 -8.04 -6.97 -30.87
C ILE A 679 -9.21 -7.63 -31.59
N GLY A 680 -10.39 -7.03 -31.46
CA GLY A 680 -11.63 -7.49 -32.12
C GLY A 680 -11.81 -6.99 -33.55
N SER A 681 -11.24 -5.83 -33.90
CA SER A 681 -11.33 -5.23 -35.24
C SER A 681 -10.02 -4.53 -35.63
N LEU A 682 -9.86 -4.21 -36.92
CA LEU A 682 -8.71 -3.45 -37.41
C LEU A 682 -8.85 -1.93 -37.14
N ASP A 683 -9.88 -1.49 -36.45
CA ASP A 683 -10.09 -0.08 -36.16
C ASP A 683 -9.00 0.46 -35.22
N PRO A 684 -8.66 1.77 -35.30
CA PRO A 684 -7.72 2.37 -34.37
C PRO A 684 -8.16 2.16 -32.93
N VAL A 685 -7.23 1.71 -32.10
CA VAL A 685 -7.41 1.62 -30.65
C VAL A 685 -7.46 3.03 -30.09
N LEU A 686 -8.59 3.36 -29.47
CA LEU A 686 -8.79 4.62 -28.77
C LEU A 686 -8.42 4.43 -27.30
N ALA A 687 -7.79 5.45 -26.73
CA ALA A 687 -7.31 5.43 -25.35
C ALA A 687 -7.95 6.55 -24.53
N ALA A 688 -8.09 6.28 -23.24
CA ALA A 688 -8.46 7.27 -22.24
C ALA A 688 -7.33 7.34 -21.19
N PRO A 689 -6.51 8.40 -21.15
CA PRO A 689 -5.47 8.54 -20.15
C PRO A 689 -6.08 8.65 -18.76
N LYS A 690 -5.45 8.05 -17.74
CA LYS A 690 -5.90 8.13 -16.35
C LYS A 690 -4.99 9.08 -15.58
N ILE A 691 -5.55 10.18 -15.07
CA ILE A 691 -4.82 11.19 -14.29
C ILE A 691 -5.19 11.01 -12.82
N ASN A 692 -4.30 10.38 -12.06
CA ASN A 692 -4.51 10.02 -10.65
C ASN A 692 -4.09 11.14 -9.66
N LEU A 693 -4.10 12.39 -10.10
CA LEU A 693 -3.75 13.53 -9.26
C LEU A 693 -4.99 14.03 -8.48
N PRO A 694 -4.84 14.41 -7.20
CA PRO A 694 -5.93 15.02 -6.44
C PRO A 694 -6.21 16.44 -6.95
N VAL A 695 -7.34 16.61 -7.63
CA VAL A 695 -7.70 17.90 -8.25
C VAL A 695 -8.21 18.96 -7.26
N TYR A 696 -8.52 18.60 -6.00
CA TYR A 696 -8.93 19.57 -4.98
C TYR A 696 -7.86 20.67 -4.75
N LYS A 697 -6.57 20.34 -4.88
CA LYS A 697 -5.46 21.28 -4.69
C LYS A 697 -5.50 22.39 -5.74
N GLU A 698 -5.79 22.01 -6.99
CA GLU A 698 -5.87 22.94 -8.10
C GLU A 698 -7.10 23.85 -7.94
N LEU A 699 -8.22 23.32 -7.46
CA LEU A 699 -9.40 24.11 -7.10
C LEU A 699 -9.11 25.09 -5.95
N ALA A 700 -8.48 24.61 -4.88
CA ALA A 700 -8.08 25.45 -3.73
C ALA A 700 -7.12 26.57 -4.13
N SER A 701 -6.26 26.35 -5.13
CA SER A 701 -5.34 27.37 -5.66
C SER A 701 -6.04 28.53 -6.36
N ILE A 702 -7.28 28.32 -6.84
CA ILE A 702 -8.09 29.40 -7.43
C ILE A 702 -8.75 30.19 -6.32
N SER A 703 -9.47 29.50 -5.43
CA SER A 703 -10.05 30.09 -4.23
C SER A 703 -10.48 29.01 -3.26
N THR A 704 -10.20 29.20 -1.97
CA THR A 704 -10.64 28.31 -0.89
C THR A 704 -12.17 28.31 -0.70
N GLU A 705 -12.84 29.36 -1.17
CA GLU A 705 -14.31 29.50 -1.13
C GLU A 705 -15.04 28.45 -1.97
N TRP A 706 -14.39 27.86 -2.99
CA TRP A 706 -14.98 26.77 -3.77
C TRP A 706 -15.08 25.45 -2.98
N LEU A 707 -14.13 25.22 -2.07
CA LEU A 707 -14.17 24.06 -1.20
C LEU A 707 -15.22 24.26 -0.12
N MET A 708 -15.18 25.39 0.58
CA MET A 708 -16.18 25.76 1.56
C MET A 708 -16.31 27.28 1.63
N PRO A 709 -17.45 27.85 1.24
CA PRO A 709 -17.69 29.28 1.45
C PRO A 709 -17.57 29.64 2.93
N GLY A 710 -16.81 30.69 3.25
CA GLY A 710 -16.59 31.11 4.63
C GLY A 710 -15.64 30.20 5.42
N LEU A 711 -14.76 29.43 4.77
CA LEU A 711 -13.75 28.61 5.44
C LEU A 711 -12.88 29.44 6.42
N ASN A 712 -12.60 30.70 6.07
CA ASN A 712 -11.82 31.63 6.90
C ASN A 712 -12.53 32.01 8.22
N THR A 713 -13.84 31.76 8.35
CA THR A 713 -14.62 32.05 9.57
C THR A 713 -14.46 30.98 10.66
N ILE A 714 -13.88 29.83 10.32
CA ILE A 714 -13.51 28.79 11.29
C ILE A 714 -12.39 29.36 12.16
N PRO A 715 -12.55 29.50 13.49
CA PRO A 715 -11.51 30.08 14.35
C PRO A 715 -10.24 29.24 14.39
N ASP A 716 -9.13 29.90 14.74
CA ASP A 716 -7.89 29.20 15.07
C ASP A 716 -8.08 28.25 16.26
N ASN A 717 -7.32 27.15 16.26
CA ASN A 717 -7.37 26.10 17.27
C ASN A 717 -8.78 25.52 17.48
N SER A 718 -9.48 25.25 16.39
CA SER A 718 -10.81 24.64 16.43
C SER A 718 -10.87 23.37 15.59
N MET A 719 -11.77 22.48 15.99
CA MET A 719 -12.14 21.30 15.21
C MET A 719 -13.65 21.31 14.98
N SER A 720 -14.04 21.00 13.76
CA SER A 720 -15.41 21.07 13.28
C SER A 720 -15.71 19.89 12.37
N LEU A 721 -16.98 19.49 12.35
CA LEU A 721 -17.48 18.45 11.46
C LEU A 721 -18.10 19.06 10.23
N LEU A 722 -17.77 18.53 9.06
CA LEU A 722 -18.38 18.85 7.78
C LEU A 722 -18.84 17.57 7.08
N GLU A 723 -19.73 17.72 6.12
CA GLU A 723 -20.16 16.67 5.20
C GLU A 723 -19.65 16.97 3.80
N MET A 724 -19.32 15.90 3.08
CA MET A 724 -18.98 15.97 1.67
C MET A 724 -20.24 16.20 0.82
N ASN A 725 -20.20 17.21 -0.04
CA ASN A 725 -21.24 17.49 -1.03
C ASN A 725 -20.91 16.80 -2.35
N GLN A 726 -21.34 15.54 -2.48
CA GLN A 726 -21.03 14.72 -3.66
C GLN A 726 -21.58 15.31 -4.96
N ASP A 727 -22.74 15.99 -4.94
CA ASP A 727 -23.32 16.63 -6.11
C ASP A 727 -22.35 17.65 -6.74
N CYS A 728 -21.67 18.44 -5.91
CA CYS A 728 -20.70 19.44 -6.37
C CYS A 728 -19.42 18.80 -6.89
N ILE A 729 -18.96 17.70 -6.28
CA ILE A 729 -17.79 16.93 -6.75
C ILE A 729 -18.08 16.33 -8.13
N GLU A 730 -19.24 15.70 -8.30
CA GLU A 730 -19.65 15.11 -9.57
C GLU A 730 -19.78 16.17 -10.66
N ALA A 731 -20.43 17.30 -10.36
CA ALA A 731 -20.54 18.42 -11.30
C ALA A 731 -19.17 19.00 -11.70
N PHE A 732 -18.28 19.21 -10.72
CA PHE A 732 -16.91 19.64 -10.98
C PHE A 732 -16.15 18.66 -11.87
N MET A 733 -16.25 17.36 -11.57
CA MET A 733 -15.58 16.31 -12.34
C MET A 733 -16.11 16.19 -13.76
N LEU A 734 -17.41 16.37 -13.99
CA LEU A 734 -17.99 16.40 -15.33
C LEU A 734 -17.38 17.53 -16.17
N GLY A 735 -17.22 18.72 -15.57
CA GLY A 735 -16.56 19.86 -16.18
C GLY A 735 -15.10 19.61 -16.56
N ALA A 736 -14.32 19.11 -15.60
CA ALA A 736 -12.90 18.79 -15.81
C ALA A 736 -12.71 17.72 -16.89
N ASN A 737 -13.50 16.64 -16.84
CA ASN A 737 -13.42 15.57 -17.83
C ASN A 737 -13.87 16.05 -19.23
N TYR A 738 -14.87 16.92 -19.31
CA TYR A 738 -15.32 17.52 -20.58
C TYR A 738 -14.21 18.34 -21.24
N GLU A 739 -13.58 19.25 -20.50
CA GLU A 739 -12.52 20.11 -21.05
C GLU A 739 -11.29 19.28 -21.43
N MET A 740 -10.93 18.28 -20.63
CA MET A 740 -9.83 17.38 -20.99
C MET A 740 -10.13 16.59 -22.26
N ALA A 741 -11.37 16.11 -22.46
CA ALA A 741 -11.77 15.44 -23.69
C ALA A 741 -11.59 16.34 -24.92
N ARG A 742 -11.91 17.63 -24.77
CA ARG A 742 -11.78 18.63 -25.82
C ARG A 742 -10.31 18.92 -26.13
N GLU A 743 -9.48 19.10 -25.10
CA GLU A 743 -8.04 19.34 -25.26
C GLU A 743 -7.31 18.14 -25.88
N LEU A 744 -7.66 16.92 -25.47
CA LEU A 744 -7.10 15.70 -26.07
C LEU A 744 -7.35 15.63 -27.57
N VAL A 745 -8.59 15.91 -28.01
CA VAL A 745 -8.92 15.94 -29.44
C VAL A 745 -8.22 17.09 -30.16
N TRP A 746 -8.19 18.27 -29.56
CA TRP A 746 -7.47 19.42 -30.13
C TRP A 746 -5.98 19.14 -30.36
N ARG A 747 -5.35 18.40 -29.45
CA ARG A 747 -3.94 17.98 -29.53
C ARG A 747 -3.72 16.71 -30.36
N GLY A 748 -4.76 16.15 -31.00
CA GLY A 748 -4.67 14.97 -31.85
C GLY A 748 -4.46 13.64 -31.10
N TYR A 749 -4.78 13.59 -29.81
CA TYR A 749 -4.74 12.37 -29.02
C TYR A 749 -5.86 11.41 -29.47
N PRO A 750 -5.58 10.10 -29.67
CA PRO A 750 -6.57 9.14 -30.15
C PRO A 750 -7.57 8.76 -29.04
N THR A 751 -8.58 9.59 -28.83
CA THR A 751 -9.65 9.38 -27.85
C THR A 751 -11.02 9.49 -28.51
N ASP A 752 -12.02 8.79 -27.97
CA ASP A 752 -13.44 8.92 -28.36
C ASP A 752 -14.18 9.98 -27.55
N GLN A 753 -13.50 10.70 -26.66
CA GLN A 753 -14.06 11.70 -25.73
C GLN A 753 -15.01 11.14 -24.64
N ARG A 754 -15.21 9.82 -24.58
CA ARG A 754 -16.13 9.16 -23.63
C ARG A 754 -15.42 8.64 -22.38
N GLY A 755 -14.09 8.65 -22.41
CA GLY A 755 -13.26 8.28 -21.27
C GLY A 755 -13.52 9.15 -20.03
N THR A 756 -13.20 8.59 -18.87
CA THR A 756 -13.07 9.35 -17.62
C THR A 756 -11.58 9.46 -17.31
N TYR A 757 -11.06 10.67 -17.39
CA TYR A 757 -9.66 11.01 -17.23
C TYR A 757 -9.31 11.35 -15.78
N PHE A 758 -10.17 12.12 -15.11
CA PHE A 758 -10.07 12.45 -13.69
C PHE A 758 -11.11 11.68 -12.88
N SER A 759 -10.65 10.88 -11.91
CA SER A 759 -11.52 10.12 -11.00
C SER A 759 -11.24 10.39 -9.51
N PHE A 760 -10.23 11.20 -9.20
CA PHE A 760 -9.79 11.50 -7.83
C PHE A 760 -9.89 13.00 -7.54
N PHE A 761 -10.89 13.39 -6.75
CA PHE A 761 -11.02 14.74 -6.21
C PHE A 761 -10.06 14.94 -5.05
N TRP A 762 -10.20 14.13 -3.99
CA TRP A 762 -9.42 14.23 -2.75
C TRP A 762 -8.09 13.48 -2.79
N GLY A 763 -7.97 12.50 -3.69
CA GLY A 763 -6.83 11.57 -3.76
C GLY A 763 -6.96 10.39 -2.80
N TYR A 764 -5.88 9.65 -2.59
CA TYR A 764 -5.83 8.54 -1.64
C TYR A 764 -4.65 8.75 -0.68
N SER A 765 -4.84 8.44 0.60
CA SER A 765 -3.77 8.59 1.59
C SER A 765 -2.77 7.44 1.47
N SER A 766 -1.48 7.72 1.27
CA SER A 766 -0.42 6.72 1.31
C SER A 766 -0.11 6.23 2.74
N SER A 767 -0.66 6.89 3.77
CA SER A 767 -0.53 6.47 5.19
C SER A 767 -1.44 5.29 5.57
N LEU A 768 -2.16 4.71 4.62
CA LEU A 768 -3.04 3.55 4.78
C LEU A 768 -2.25 2.23 4.90
N SER A 769 -1.40 2.12 5.92
CA SER A 769 -0.94 0.81 6.43
C SER A 769 -2.05 0.05 7.20
N SER A 770 -3.24 0.64 7.32
CA SER A 770 -4.44 0.04 7.92
C SER A 770 -5.54 -0.31 6.90
N VAL A 771 -5.33 -0.14 5.60
CA VAL A 771 -6.20 -0.80 4.61
C VAL A 771 -5.70 -2.24 4.50
N PRO A 772 -6.49 -3.24 4.90
CA PRO A 772 -6.02 -4.61 4.93
C PRO A 772 -5.68 -5.04 3.51
N SER A 773 -4.40 -5.29 3.30
CA SER A 773 -3.83 -6.08 2.19
C SER A 773 -4.06 -5.52 0.78
N SER A 774 -3.30 -6.08 -0.15
CA SER A 774 -3.37 -6.03 -1.60
C SER A 774 -4.73 -6.38 -2.24
N ALA A 775 -5.86 -6.12 -1.56
CA ALA A 775 -7.20 -6.62 -1.88
C ALA A 775 -8.27 -5.53 -2.06
N THR A 776 -7.98 -4.24 -1.86
CA THR A 776 -8.89 -3.16 -2.31
C THR A 776 -8.37 -2.62 -3.63
N PRO A 777 -9.07 -2.88 -4.76
CA PRO A 777 -8.71 -2.27 -6.03
C PRO A 777 -8.67 -0.76 -5.88
N LEU A 778 -7.67 -0.07 -6.49
CA LEU A 778 -7.61 1.40 -6.54
C LEU A 778 -8.97 2.00 -6.98
N ASN A 779 -9.72 1.23 -7.77
CA ASN A 779 -11.08 1.50 -8.20
C ASN A 779 -12.07 1.92 -7.09
N ASN A 780 -11.94 1.36 -5.88
CA ASN A 780 -12.82 1.63 -4.74
C ASN A 780 -12.47 2.91 -4.00
N LEU A 781 -11.27 3.45 -4.25
CA LEU A 781 -10.79 4.71 -3.70
C LEU A 781 -11.05 5.90 -4.65
N ARG A 782 -11.73 5.69 -5.77
CA ARG A 782 -12.10 6.79 -6.68
C ARG A 782 -13.27 7.57 -6.11
N ASP A 783 -13.28 8.89 -6.29
CA ASP A 783 -14.37 9.75 -5.83
C ASP A 783 -15.60 9.66 -6.74
N ILE A 784 -15.41 9.25 -8.00
CA ILE A 784 -16.47 8.98 -8.98
C ILE A 784 -16.27 7.66 -9.75
N PHE A 785 -17.37 7.05 -10.21
CA PHE A 785 -17.33 5.99 -11.22
C PHE A 785 -16.96 6.55 -12.60
N ASP A 786 -16.60 5.68 -13.54
CA ASP A 786 -16.43 6.10 -14.92
C ASP A 786 -17.76 6.65 -15.46
N ILE A 787 -17.75 7.87 -15.99
CA ILE A 787 -18.94 8.68 -16.28
C ILE A 787 -19.85 8.00 -17.32
N HIS A 788 -19.29 7.22 -18.24
CA HIS A 788 -20.06 6.47 -19.23
C HIS A 788 -20.94 5.35 -18.61
N ASP A 789 -20.65 4.94 -17.38
CA ASP A 789 -21.40 3.93 -16.62
C ASP A 789 -22.42 4.54 -15.64
N TRP A 790 -22.62 5.87 -15.62
CA TRP A 790 -23.59 6.55 -14.75
C TRP A 790 -25.03 6.34 -15.22
N LYS A 791 -25.47 5.08 -15.14
CA LYS A 791 -26.76 4.56 -15.59
C LYS A 791 -27.29 3.57 -14.55
N ILE A 792 -28.62 3.52 -14.37
CA ILE A 792 -29.25 2.63 -13.37
C ILE A 792 -28.96 1.15 -13.67
N THR A 793 -28.93 0.79 -14.95
CA THR A 793 -28.57 -0.55 -15.46
C THR A 793 -27.56 -0.41 -16.59
N LEU A 794 -26.63 -1.35 -16.73
CA LEU A 794 -25.69 -1.37 -17.86
C LEU A 794 -26.44 -1.62 -19.18
N GLY A 795 -26.41 -0.63 -20.08
CA GLY A 795 -27.09 -0.68 -21.38
C GLY A 795 -27.09 0.68 -22.09
N ALA A 796 -27.28 0.68 -23.42
CA ALA A 796 -27.29 1.92 -24.20
C ALA A 796 -28.55 2.78 -23.93
N SER A 797 -29.68 2.14 -23.60
CA SER A 797 -31.01 2.75 -23.45
C SER A 797 -31.51 2.85 -21.99
N SER A 798 -30.66 2.67 -20.99
CA SER A 798 -31.04 2.73 -19.58
C SER A 798 -31.12 4.16 -19.07
N SER A 799 -32.04 4.40 -18.12
CA SER A 799 -32.17 5.68 -17.43
C SER A 799 -30.88 6.06 -16.71
N LEU A 800 -30.59 7.35 -16.67
CA LEU A 800 -29.42 7.91 -16.01
C LEU A 800 -29.61 7.87 -14.49
N THR A 801 -28.50 7.79 -13.75
CA THR A 801 -28.53 7.89 -12.29
C THR A 801 -28.82 9.34 -11.83
N PRO A 802 -29.30 9.54 -10.59
CA PRO A 802 -29.33 10.87 -10.00
C PRO A 802 -27.91 11.40 -9.74
N LEU A 803 -27.73 12.72 -9.82
CA LEU A 803 -26.48 13.38 -9.38
C LEU A 803 -26.29 13.15 -7.87
N GLY A 804 -25.05 12.86 -7.45
CA GLY A 804 -24.67 12.61 -6.07
C GLY A 804 -24.58 11.13 -5.68
N GLN A 805 -25.03 10.22 -6.56
CA GLN A 805 -25.05 8.78 -6.30
C GLN A 805 -23.94 8.01 -7.02
N ASN A 806 -23.04 8.70 -7.73
CA ASN A 806 -22.05 8.09 -8.62
C ASN A 806 -20.65 7.98 -7.99
N SER A 807 -20.59 7.71 -6.68
CA SER A 807 -19.33 7.52 -5.95
C SER A 807 -19.10 6.07 -5.51
N PRO A 808 -17.97 5.44 -5.89
CA PRO A 808 -17.54 4.16 -5.34
C PRO A 808 -17.42 4.18 -3.81
N ARG A 809 -16.92 5.28 -3.23
CA ARG A 809 -16.70 5.42 -1.79
C ARG A 809 -17.99 5.48 -0.98
N LEU A 810 -19.02 6.13 -1.52
CA LEU A 810 -20.30 6.27 -0.83
C LEU A 810 -21.18 5.03 -1.01
N ARG A 811 -21.06 4.33 -2.13
CA ARG A 811 -21.87 3.12 -2.40
C ARG A 811 -21.68 2.03 -1.35
N SER A 812 -20.48 1.88 -0.78
CA SER A 812 -20.22 0.91 0.29
C SER A 812 -20.89 1.25 1.62
N LEU A 813 -21.32 2.51 1.82
CA LEU A 813 -21.95 2.99 3.05
C LEU A 813 -23.47 2.91 3.03
N GLY A 814 -24.06 2.53 1.89
CA GLY A 814 -25.49 2.44 1.68
C GLY A 814 -26.08 3.63 0.92
N PRO A 815 -27.36 3.52 0.51
CA PRO A 815 -28.03 4.58 -0.23
C PRO A 815 -28.17 5.85 0.62
N ASN A 816 -27.86 7.02 0.04
CA ASN A 816 -27.90 8.35 0.66
C ASN A 816 -26.90 8.60 1.81
N ALA A 817 -25.88 7.74 1.97
CA ALA A 817 -24.82 7.99 2.94
C ALA A 817 -23.94 9.17 2.52
N THR A 818 -23.68 10.09 3.46
CA THR A 818 -22.71 11.18 3.28
C THR A 818 -21.39 10.81 3.96
N MET A 819 -20.27 11.24 3.36
CA MET A 819 -18.97 11.10 3.99
C MET A 819 -18.71 12.29 4.92
N LEU A 820 -18.18 11.99 6.09
CA LEU A 820 -18.00 12.96 7.15
C LEU A 820 -16.54 13.38 7.22
N ILE A 821 -16.30 14.68 7.30
CA ILE A 821 -14.98 15.28 7.18
C ILE A 821 -14.70 16.03 8.48
N LEU A 822 -13.69 15.55 9.21
CA LEU A 822 -13.16 16.27 10.36
C LEU A 822 -12.25 17.38 9.83
N THR A 823 -12.63 18.62 10.10
CA THR A 823 -11.86 19.82 9.76
C THR A 823 -11.15 20.30 11.01
N ILE A 824 -9.84 20.50 10.91
CA ILE A 824 -9.01 20.95 12.04
C ILE A 824 -8.23 22.16 11.56
N ARG A 825 -8.32 23.25 12.32
CA ARG A 825 -7.52 24.46 12.12
C ARG A 825 -6.63 24.68 13.33
N GLY A 826 -5.32 24.59 13.16
CA GLY A 826 -4.35 24.82 14.24
C GLY A 826 -2.95 24.28 13.97
N GLU A 827 -2.01 24.61 14.85
CA GLU A 827 -0.59 24.27 14.67
C GLU A 827 -0.23 22.79 14.89
N LEU A 828 -1.17 21.97 15.38
CA LEU A 828 -0.92 20.59 15.80
C LEU A 828 -0.20 19.76 14.72
N PHE A 829 -0.74 19.71 13.49
CA PHE A 829 -0.14 18.90 12.42
C PHE A 829 1.11 19.53 11.82
N ARG A 830 1.29 20.85 11.98
CA ARG A 830 2.52 21.54 11.57
C ARG A 830 3.69 21.16 12.47
N ARG A 831 3.48 21.06 13.79
CA ARG A 831 4.52 20.62 14.75
C ARG A 831 4.65 19.11 14.83
N TYR A 832 3.52 18.39 14.73
CA TYR A 832 3.45 16.93 14.82
C TYR A 832 2.80 16.32 13.57
N PRO A 833 3.49 16.31 12.41
CA PRO A 833 2.97 15.74 11.17
C PRO A 833 2.71 14.22 11.25
N GLY A 834 3.34 13.53 12.20
CA GLY A 834 3.10 12.10 12.49
C GLY A 834 1.85 11.81 13.33
N CYS A 835 1.06 12.84 13.71
CA CYS A 835 -0.16 12.67 14.48
C CYS A 835 -1.15 11.75 13.75
N ARG A 836 -1.59 10.69 14.42
CA ARG A 836 -2.59 9.76 13.88
C ARG A 836 -3.97 10.15 14.39
N VAL A 837 -4.89 10.37 13.46
CA VAL A 837 -6.30 10.61 13.79
C VAL A 837 -7.15 9.46 13.24
N PHE A 838 -7.97 8.87 14.10
CA PHE A 838 -8.87 7.79 13.73
C PHE A 838 -10.13 7.78 14.61
N LEU A 839 -11.14 7.01 14.22
CA LEU A 839 -12.32 6.79 15.03
C LEU A 839 -12.17 5.52 15.87
N GLN A 840 -12.52 5.63 17.15
CA GLN A 840 -12.64 4.49 18.06
C GLN A 840 -14.10 4.37 18.52
N LYS A 841 -14.67 3.17 18.45
CA LYS A 841 -16.04 2.93 18.95
C LYS A 841 -16.13 3.24 20.45
N ALA A 842 -17.17 3.94 20.86
CA ALA A 842 -17.46 4.20 22.27
C ALA A 842 -18.16 2.98 22.91
N LYS A 843 -18.12 2.88 24.23
CA LYS A 843 -18.99 2.03 25.05
C LYS A 843 -19.51 2.82 26.25
N TRP A 844 -20.68 2.47 26.75
CA TRP A 844 -21.22 3.04 27.98
C TRP A 844 -20.50 2.45 29.20
N THR A 845 -20.27 3.26 30.25
CA THR A 845 -19.68 2.75 31.50
C THR A 845 -20.66 1.85 32.27
N TYR A 846 -20.16 0.71 32.73
CA TYR A 846 -20.91 -0.24 33.56
C TYR A 846 -20.61 0.01 35.03
N SER A 847 -21.65 0.20 35.86
CA SER A 847 -21.55 0.16 37.31
C SER A 847 -22.08 -1.20 37.80
N PRO A 848 -21.29 -2.02 38.51
CA PRO A 848 -21.72 -3.33 39.01
C PRO A 848 -22.80 -3.29 40.09
N ALA A 849 -23.05 -2.12 40.69
CA ALA A 849 -23.85 -2.00 41.92
C ALA A 849 -25.33 -1.65 41.70
N ALA A 850 -25.79 -1.48 40.45
CA ALA A 850 -27.19 -1.21 40.15
C ALA A 850 -27.77 -2.31 39.24
N THR A 851 -28.89 -2.90 39.66
CA THR A 851 -29.83 -3.69 38.84
C THR A 851 -30.05 -3.03 37.47
N PRO A 852 -30.42 -3.78 36.40
CA PRO A 852 -30.26 -3.35 35.01
C PRO A 852 -31.12 -2.11 34.72
N ALA A 853 -30.52 -0.93 34.94
CA ALA A 853 -31.06 0.36 34.58
C ALA A 853 -30.53 0.70 33.18
N PRO A 854 -31.34 1.36 32.33
CA PRO A 854 -30.92 1.74 30.97
C PRO A 854 -29.60 2.52 31.02
N TYR A 855 -28.68 2.23 30.08
CA TYR A 855 -27.35 2.84 30.03
C TYR A 855 -27.37 4.34 29.62
N LEU A 856 -28.58 4.89 29.43
CA LEU A 856 -28.90 6.30 29.22
C LEU A 856 -28.16 7.24 30.20
N ASN A 857 -27.53 8.29 29.64
CA ASN A 857 -26.84 9.38 30.35
C ASN A 857 -25.56 9.01 31.14
N ARG A 858 -25.01 7.80 30.98
CA ARG A 858 -23.70 7.47 31.57
C ARG A 858 -22.53 8.06 30.76
N PRO A 859 -21.37 8.32 31.37
CA PRO A 859 -20.17 8.69 30.63
C PRO A 859 -19.84 7.63 29.57
N ARG A 860 -19.47 8.08 28.37
CA ARG A 860 -18.97 7.19 27.31
C ARG A 860 -17.47 7.02 27.49
N VAL A 861 -16.97 5.81 27.34
CA VAL A 861 -15.53 5.49 27.37
C VAL A 861 -15.13 4.77 26.09
N PRO A 862 -13.88 4.85 25.64
CA PRO A 862 -13.44 4.11 24.45
C PRO A 862 -13.56 2.60 24.70
N ASP A 863 -14.06 1.87 23.70
CA ASP A 863 -14.11 0.41 23.76
C ASP A 863 -12.73 -0.18 23.45
N THR A 864 -12.06 -0.68 24.48
CA THR A 864 -10.74 -1.33 24.40
C THR A 864 -10.80 -2.86 24.43
N SER A 865 -12.00 -3.44 24.51
CA SER A 865 -12.22 -4.90 24.61
C SER A 865 -12.22 -5.53 23.21
N GLY A 866 -11.22 -6.36 22.90
CA GLY A 866 -11.09 -7.07 21.62
C GLY A 866 -9.92 -6.56 20.78
N LEU A 867 -9.04 -7.47 20.36
CA LEU A 867 -7.96 -7.20 19.40
C LEU A 867 -8.57 -6.49 18.19
N SER A 868 -8.23 -5.23 17.93
CA SER A 868 -8.72 -4.43 16.79
C SER A 868 -10.20 -4.03 16.77
N SER A 869 -10.87 -3.87 17.92
CA SER A 869 -12.26 -3.37 17.99
C SER A 869 -12.45 -2.04 17.24
N ALA A 870 -12.95 -2.17 16.00
CA ALA A 870 -13.43 -1.18 15.02
C ALA A 870 -12.72 0.21 15.00
N ILE A 871 -11.39 0.24 14.90
CA ILE A 871 -10.69 1.47 14.52
C ILE A 871 -11.03 1.80 13.06
N ILE A 872 -11.61 2.98 12.81
CA ILE A 872 -11.88 3.46 11.45
C ILE A 872 -10.89 4.58 11.13
N ALA A 873 -9.99 4.32 10.18
CA ALA A 873 -9.04 5.29 9.69
C ALA A 873 -9.68 6.24 8.64
N PRO A 874 -9.14 7.46 8.46
CA PRO A 874 -9.59 8.33 7.38
C PRO A 874 -9.23 7.74 6.00
N VAL A 875 -10.14 7.83 5.04
CA VAL A 875 -9.95 7.32 3.67
C VAL A 875 -9.09 8.25 2.82
N PHE A 876 -9.13 9.55 3.13
CA PHE A 876 -8.29 10.57 2.51
C PHE A 876 -7.92 11.64 3.54
N SER A 877 -6.84 12.37 3.24
CA SER A 877 -6.45 13.59 3.94
C SER A 877 -6.23 14.70 2.92
N ALA A 878 -6.63 15.91 3.28
CA ALA A 878 -6.40 17.11 2.48
C ALA A 878 -5.91 18.26 3.35
N GLU A 879 -5.05 19.10 2.79
CA GLU A 879 -4.43 20.22 3.49
C GLU A 879 -4.61 21.48 2.65
N ILE A 880 -4.98 22.57 3.33
CA ILE A 880 -4.96 23.93 2.79
C ILE A 880 -4.02 24.74 3.68
N ALA A 881 -2.96 25.27 3.06
CA ALA A 881 -2.00 26.11 3.75
C ALA A 881 -2.67 27.40 4.28
N PRO A 882 -2.28 27.91 5.46
CA PRO A 882 -1.15 27.44 6.27
C PRO A 882 -1.46 26.34 7.32
N ASP A 883 -2.73 26.14 7.71
CA ASP A 883 -3.06 25.39 8.94
C ASP A 883 -4.41 24.65 8.96
N ILE A 884 -5.06 24.43 7.80
CA ILE A 884 -6.36 23.75 7.72
C ILE A 884 -6.19 22.32 7.17
N TYR A 885 -6.65 21.34 7.94
CA TYR A 885 -6.59 19.92 7.61
C TYR A 885 -7.99 19.31 7.54
N PHE A 886 -8.25 18.52 6.51
CA PHE A 886 -9.49 17.77 6.30
C PHE A 886 -9.19 16.27 6.32
N LEU A 887 -9.94 15.54 7.14
CA LEU A 887 -9.82 14.08 7.26
C LEU A 887 -11.18 13.44 6.99
N GLY A 888 -11.29 12.69 5.88
CA GLY A 888 -12.55 12.08 5.45
C GLY A 888 -12.75 10.68 6.03
N PHE A 889 -13.85 10.46 6.75
CA PHE A 889 -14.21 9.18 7.36
C PHE A 889 -15.43 8.57 6.68
N PRO A 890 -15.42 7.24 6.40
CA PRO A 890 -16.50 6.57 5.72
C PRO A 890 -17.61 6.19 6.74
N VAL A 891 -18.18 7.19 7.42
CA VAL A 891 -19.22 7.03 8.46
C VAL A 891 -20.17 8.22 8.37
N ASP A 892 -21.45 7.99 8.57
CA ASP A 892 -22.47 9.04 8.59
C ASP A 892 -22.58 9.72 9.97
N THR A 893 -23.25 10.87 9.99
CA THR A 893 -23.41 11.70 11.20
C THR A 893 -24.24 11.03 12.29
N THR A 894 -25.20 10.17 11.93
CA THR A 894 -26.08 9.51 12.92
C THR A 894 -25.33 8.40 13.66
N THR A 895 -24.55 7.60 12.92
CA THR A 895 -23.73 6.53 13.49
C THR A 895 -22.63 7.08 14.39
N ILE A 896 -21.98 8.18 14.01
CA ILE A 896 -20.86 8.74 14.79
C ILE A 896 -21.33 9.43 16.08
N LYS A 897 -22.47 10.15 16.05
CA LYS A 897 -23.06 10.80 17.23
C LYS A 897 -23.49 9.76 18.26
N GLY A 898 -23.96 8.60 17.78
CA GLY A 898 -24.63 7.60 18.60
C GLY A 898 -25.98 8.09 19.09
N ARG A 899 -26.82 7.19 19.58
CA ARG A 899 -28.10 7.54 20.20
C ARG A 899 -27.91 7.70 21.70
N THR A 900 -28.58 8.68 22.28
CA THR A 900 -28.65 8.80 23.73
C THR A 900 -29.71 7.88 24.30
N THR A 901 -30.68 7.44 23.51
CA THR A 901 -31.84 6.63 23.92
C THR A 901 -31.70 5.13 23.65
N ASP A 902 -30.58 4.68 23.06
CA ASP A 902 -30.34 3.29 22.69
C ASP A 902 -28.93 2.88 23.11
N ASP A 903 -28.86 1.91 24.00
CA ASP A 903 -27.64 1.44 24.64
C ASP A 903 -26.73 0.66 23.67
N LEU A 904 -27.26 0.22 22.52
CA LEU A 904 -26.52 -0.48 21.47
C LEU A 904 -25.77 0.45 20.51
N GLN A 905 -26.03 1.77 20.57
CA GLN A 905 -25.44 2.77 19.67
C GLN A 905 -24.69 3.89 20.42
N PRO A 906 -23.59 3.58 21.13
CA PRO A 906 -22.84 4.55 21.93
C PRO A 906 -22.11 5.65 21.12
N GLY A 907 -21.96 5.50 19.80
CA GLY A 907 -21.24 6.45 18.94
C GLY A 907 -19.73 6.18 18.89
N TYR A 908 -18.97 7.17 18.42
CA TYR A 908 -17.51 7.08 18.23
C TYR A 908 -16.77 8.29 18.79
N PHE A 909 -15.51 8.06 19.18
CA PHE A 909 -14.54 9.08 19.54
C PHE A 909 -13.60 9.36 18.37
N PHE A 910 -13.32 10.62 18.10
CA PHE A 910 -12.13 11.04 17.38
C PHE A 910 -10.93 10.90 18.33
N VAL A 911 -9.97 10.08 17.94
CA VAL A 911 -8.76 9.82 18.72
C VAL A 911 -7.59 10.51 18.04
N PHE A 912 -6.98 11.45 18.76
CA PHE A 912 -5.71 12.04 18.40
C PHE A 912 -4.62 11.28 19.12
N GLN A 913 -3.77 10.61 18.36
CA GLN A 913 -2.69 9.80 18.91
C GLN A 913 -1.35 10.36 18.46
N GLU A 914 -0.49 10.66 19.43
CA GLU A 914 0.92 10.93 19.18
C GLU A 914 1.59 9.64 18.65
N GLN A 915 2.43 9.79 17.64
CA GLN A 915 3.26 8.68 17.19
C GLN A 915 4.25 8.33 18.30
N ALA A 916 4.32 7.05 18.68
CA ALA A 916 5.32 6.59 19.65
C ALA A 916 6.72 6.87 19.09
N GLY A 917 7.39 7.84 19.68
CA GLY A 917 8.73 8.29 19.32
C GLY A 917 9.77 7.84 20.33
N GLU A 918 10.77 8.70 20.55
CA GLU A 918 11.77 8.48 21.58
C GLU A 918 11.16 8.59 22.99
N VAL A 919 11.76 7.91 23.96
CA VAL A 919 11.31 7.96 25.35
C VAL A 919 11.58 9.34 25.92
N LYS A 920 10.54 10.01 26.42
CA LYS A 920 10.62 11.37 26.95
C LYS A 920 10.57 11.33 28.47
N PHE A 921 11.33 12.22 29.13
CA PHE A 921 11.26 12.43 30.57
C PHE A 921 10.89 13.87 30.86
N GLY A 922 10.02 14.11 31.84
CA GLY A 922 9.58 15.46 32.21
C GLY A 922 8.22 15.44 32.89
N ALA A 923 7.59 16.60 32.89
CA ALA A 923 6.27 16.82 33.45
C ALA A 923 5.43 17.66 32.49
N ASP A 924 4.11 17.58 32.63
CA ASP A 924 3.19 18.31 31.78
C ASP A 924 3.34 19.83 31.96
N GLU A 925 3.10 20.56 30.89
CA GLU A 925 3.25 22.02 30.83
C GLU A 925 2.05 22.75 31.45
N MET A 926 1.89 22.60 32.77
CA MET A 926 0.96 23.40 33.57
C MET A 926 1.68 23.98 34.78
N ASP A 927 1.53 25.29 35.00
CA ASP A 927 2.13 25.98 36.15
C ASP A 927 1.26 25.90 37.42
N GLN A 928 0.00 25.45 37.30
CA GLN A 928 -0.90 25.26 38.45
C GLN A 928 -0.89 23.79 38.91
N PRO A 929 -0.74 23.51 40.21
CA PRO A 929 -0.73 22.14 40.72
C PRO A 929 -2.12 21.48 40.59
N LEU A 930 -2.13 20.15 40.39
CA LEU A 930 -3.34 19.33 40.19
C LEU A 930 -4.41 19.49 41.29
N SER A 931 -4.01 19.84 42.52
CA SER A 931 -4.92 20.08 43.65
C SER A 931 -5.93 21.23 43.44
N SER A 932 -5.72 22.04 42.40
CA SER A 932 -6.57 23.18 42.03
C SER A 932 -7.70 22.80 41.06
N TYR A 933 -7.65 21.59 40.48
CA TYR A 933 -8.54 21.10 39.41
C TYR A 933 -9.05 19.68 39.70
N THR A 934 -9.95 19.53 40.67
CA THR A 934 -10.58 18.23 40.98
C THR A 934 -11.49 17.70 39.86
N SER A 935 -11.88 18.54 38.90
CA SER A 935 -12.79 18.19 37.80
C SER A 935 -12.11 17.53 36.59
N GLN A 936 -10.78 17.38 36.57
CA GLN A 936 -10.02 16.83 35.43
C GLN A 936 -9.30 15.49 35.72
N ILE A 937 -9.36 14.99 36.95
CA ILE A 937 -8.75 13.69 37.31
C ILE A 937 -9.68 12.57 36.82
N PRO A 938 -9.21 11.66 35.95
CA PRO A 938 -10.02 10.52 35.49
C PRO A 938 -10.56 9.73 36.68
N VAL A 939 -11.88 9.53 36.70
CA VAL A 939 -12.54 8.63 37.66
C VAL A 939 -12.48 7.22 37.07
N ASP A 940 -11.91 6.27 37.81
CA ASP A 940 -11.96 4.86 37.41
C ASP A 940 -13.43 4.42 37.29
N PRO A 941 -13.89 3.98 36.11
CA PRO A 941 -15.28 3.60 35.87
C PRO A 941 -15.77 2.44 36.75
N SER A 942 -14.86 1.60 37.23
CA SER A 942 -15.18 0.40 38.00
C SER A 942 -15.25 0.64 39.51
N SER A 943 -14.46 1.58 40.02
CA SER A 943 -14.36 1.90 41.46
C SER A 943 -14.97 3.25 41.85
N GLY A 944 -15.23 4.15 40.89
CA GLY A 944 -15.76 5.50 41.16
C GLY A 944 -14.77 6.43 41.85
N LEU A 945 -13.49 6.06 41.93
CA LEU A 945 -12.44 6.78 42.61
C LEU A 945 -11.55 7.54 41.61
N SER A 946 -11.24 8.80 41.90
CA SER A 946 -10.26 9.60 41.15
C SER A 946 -8.84 9.23 41.61
N TYR A 947 -8.08 8.55 40.76
CA TYR A 947 -6.67 8.26 41.03
C TYR A 947 -5.80 9.12 40.14
N ALA A 948 -5.08 10.07 40.75
CA ALA A 948 -3.99 10.74 40.07
C ALA A 948 -2.83 9.74 39.88
N THR A 949 -2.42 9.53 38.65
CA THR A 949 -1.27 8.68 38.29
C THR A 949 -0.03 9.56 38.07
N TRP A 950 1.17 8.96 38.04
CA TRP A 950 2.39 9.72 37.73
C TRP A 950 2.37 10.37 36.34
N ASN A 951 1.55 9.85 35.41
CA ASN A 951 1.29 10.49 34.11
C ASN A 951 0.53 11.82 34.23
N ASN A 952 0.05 12.21 35.41
CA ASN A 952 -0.59 13.51 35.66
C ASN A 952 0.36 14.50 36.35
N LEU A 953 1.64 14.17 36.46
CA LEU A 953 2.65 15.03 37.05
C LEU A 953 2.88 16.26 36.15
N ASN A 954 2.65 17.46 36.70
CA ASN A 954 2.91 18.71 36.01
C ASN A 954 3.99 19.56 36.70
N TRP A 955 4.54 20.54 35.98
CA TRP A 955 5.57 21.43 36.52
C TRP A 955 5.11 22.28 37.70
N GLY A 956 3.81 22.59 37.81
CA GLY A 956 3.20 23.25 38.96
C GLY A 956 3.30 22.44 40.25
N ASN A 957 3.15 21.11 40.18
CA ASN A 957 3.37 20.22 41.32
C ASN A 957 4.83 20.24 41.79
N ILE A 958 5.78 20.22 40.84
CA ILE A 958 7.22 20.28 41.12
C ILE A 958 7.60 21.61 41.75
N GLN A 959 7.10 22.73 41.21
CA GLN A 959 7.35 24.07 41.73
C GLN A 959 6.74 24.26 43.13
N GLN A 960 5.53 23.75 43.37
CA GLN A 960 4.90 23.77 44.68
C GLN A 960 5.72 22.98 45.70
N ALA A 961 6.18 21.78 45.34
CA ALA A 961 7.01 20.97 46.21
C ALA A 961 8.31 21.66 46.55
N ALA A 962 9.00 22.28 45.59
CA ALA A 962 10.25 23.02 45.81
C ALA A 962 10.09 24.26 46.72
N GLY A 963 8.87 24.76 46.91
CA GLY A 963 8.58 26.03 47.56
C GLY A 963 8.76 27.20 46.57
N SER A 964 7.69 27.96 46.33
CA SER A 964 7.61 28.95 45.23
C SER A 964 8.68 30.04 45.24
N SER A 965 9.32 30.33 46.39
CA SER A 965 10.40 31.32 46.52
C SER A 965 11.81 30.77 46.23
N ASN A 966 11.98 29.46 46.06
CA ASN A 966 13.27 28.78 45.91
C ASN A 966 13.41 28.01 44.58
N TYR A 967 12.43 28.08 43.68
CA TYR A 967 12.47 27.37 42.40
C TYR A 967 13.29 28.15 41.37
N ASP A 968 14.48 27.65 41.04
CA ASP A 968 15.42 28.22 40.07
C ASP A 968 15.43 27.46 38.72
N GLY A 969 14.40 26.63 38.49
CA GLY A 969 14.28 25.78 37.31
C GLY A 969 14.77 24.34 37.50
N TYR A 970 15.37 23.99 38.64
CA TYR A 970 15.79 22.61 38.95
C TYR A 970 14.77 21.83 39.78
N ILE A 971 14.74 20.50 39.60
CA ILE A 971 13.96 19.61 40.45
C ILE A 971 14.72 19.34 41.75
N TYR A 972 14.10 19.68 42.89
CA TYR A 972 14.64 19.45 44.23
C TYR A 972 13.83 18.40 44.99
N LEU A 973 14.51 17.47 45.66
CA LEU A 973 13.90 16.33 46.36
C LEU A 973 13.82 16.48 47.89
N ASN A 974 14.26 17.60 48.48
CA ASN A 974 14.43 17.77 49.95
C ASN A 974 13.63 18.93 50.56
N SER A 975 12.67 19.48 49.84
CA SER A 975 11.74 20.48 50.35
C SER A 975 10.63 19.81 51.17
N SER A 976 10.02 20.56 52.10
CA SER A 976 9.21 20.08 53.23
C SER A 976 7.90 19.32 52.91
N ALA A 977 7.65 18.96 51.66
CA ALA A 977 6.49 18.18 51.23
C ALA A 977 6.90 17.23 50.10
N ASP A 978 6.81 15.91 50.35
CA ASP A 978 6.83 14.93 49.28
C ASP A 978 5.71 15.26 48.27
N ILE A 979 5.96 15.12 46.96
CA ILE A 979 4.89 15.24 45.96
C ILE A 979 3.94 14.05 46.17
N THR A 980 2.87 14.28 46.90
CA THR A 980 1.78 13.32 47.09
C THR A 980 0.64 13.68 46.16
N LEU A 981 0.52 12.96 45.05
CA LEU A 981 -0.69 13.01 44.23
C LEU A 981 -1.88 12.56 45.10
N GLN A 982 -2.94 13.36 45.17
CA GLN A 982 -4.01 13.20 46.17
C GLN A 982 -4.59 11.76 46.16
N SER A 983 -4.61 11.13 47.35
CA SER A 983 -5.27 9.87 47.75
C SER A 983 -4.48 8.57 47.90
N VAL A 984 -3.15 8.54 47.83
CA VAL A 984 -2.44 7.28 48.06
C VAL A 984 -1.21 7.38 48.96
N ALA A 985 -1.41 7.04 50.23
CA ALA A 985 -0.33 6.58 51.11
C ALA A 985 0.38 5.32 50.52
N ASN A 986 -0.26 4.64 49.57
CA ASN A 986 0.22 3.48 48.82
C ASN A 986 -0.15 3.61 47.33
N PRO A 987 0.67 4.28 46.48
CA PRO A 987 0.37 4.40 45.05
C PRO A 987 0.04 3.01 44.45
N PRO A 988 -0.92 2.91 43.51
CA PRO A 988 -1.35 1.62 42.96
C PRO A 988 -0.18 0.80 42.39
N ASP A 989 0.87 1.49 41.94
CA ASP A 989 2.09 0.88 41.36
C ASP A 989 3.26 0.76 42.38
N GLY A 990 3.09 1.21 43.63
CA GLY A 990 4.12 1.14 44.68
C GLY A 990 5.33 2.09 44.51
N VAL A 991 5.37 2.90 43.45
CA VAL A 991 6.47 3.85 43.15
C VAL A 991 6.28 5.18 43.88
N ARG A 992 7.34 5.66 44.56
CA ARG A 992 7.33 6.90 45.36
C ARG A 992 8.34 7.93 44.84
N TRP A 993 7.95 9.20 44.80
CA TRP A 993 8.84 10.32 44.48
C TRP A 993 10.04 10.36 45.42
N GLY A 994 11.23 10.65 44.89
CA GLY A 994 12.45 10.80 45.69
C GLY A 994 12.97 9.51 46.36
N ARG A 995 12.38 8.34 46.13
CA ARG A 995 12.84 7.08 46.74
C ARG A 995 14.24 6.69 46.26
N ASN A 996 14.37 6.48 44.95
CA ASN A 996 15.61 6.11 44.25
C ASN A 996 15.55 6.62 42.79
N SER A 997 16.63 6.54 42.03
CA SER A 997 16.66 7.03 40.65
C SER A 997 15.74 6.26 39.70
N ALA A 998 15.53 4.96 39.90
CA ALA A 998 14.55 4.19 39.13
C ALA A 998 13.12 4.71 39.32
N SER A 999 12.77 5.08 40.56
CA SER A 999 11.48 5.68 40.88
C SER A 999 11.37 7.04 40.19
N MET A 1000 12.41 7.86 40.25
CA MET A 1000 12.43 9.17 39.56
C MET A 1000 12.26 9.04 38.05
N ALA A 1001 12.96 8.08 37.42
CA ALA A 1001 12.82 7.78 36.00
C ALA A 1001 11.38 7.37 35.67
N TYR A 1002 10.78 6.49 36.46
CA TYR A 1002 9.39 6.07 36.26
C TYR A 1002 8.39 7.22 36.45
N THR A 1003 8.55 8.04 37.49
CA THR A 1003 7.64 9.16 37.75
C THR A 1003 7.72 10.27 36.71
N LEU A 1004 8.87 10.43 36.07
CA LEU A 1004 9.12 11.44 35.04
C LEU A 1004 8.91 10.87 33.63
N LEU A 1005 8.65 9.58 33.47
CA LEU A 1005 8.45 8.96 32.16
C LEU A 1005 7.17 9.50 31.51
N GLN A 1006 7.32 10.11 30.34
CA GLN A 1006 6.21 10.65 29.57
C GLN A 1006 5.79 9.66 28.47
N LEU A 1007 4.57 9.17 28.58
CA LEU A 1007 4.00 8.20 27.64
C LEU A 1007 3.36 8.93 26.44
N PRO A 1008 3.34 8.31 25.24
CA PRO A 1008 2.66 8.89 24.08
C PRO A 1008 1.19 9.18 24.38
N VAL A 1009 0.77 10.40 24.04
CA VAL A 1009 -0.55 10.90 24.44
C VAL A 1009 -1.64 10.43 23.48
N LYS A 1010 -2.81 10.11 24.04
CA LYS A 1010 -4.05 9.89 23.29
C LYS A 1010 -5.15 10.76 23.86
N LEU A 1011 -5.69 11.67 23.04
CA LEU A 1011 -6.88 12.43 23.39
C LEU A 1011 -8.11 11.85 22.68
N TYR A 1012 -9.19 11.67 23.45
CA TYR A 1012 -10.47 11.19 22.94
C TYR A 1012 -11.47 12.35 22.96
N VAL A 1013 -12.00 12.70 21.80
CA VAL A 1013 -13.07 13.71 21.65
C VAL A 1013 -14.30 12.99 21.12
N HIS A 1014 -15.40 13.02 21.88
CA HIS A 1014 -16.61 12.33 21.44
C HIS A 1014 -17.29 13.13 20.31
N ALA A 1015 -17.70 12.47 19.21
CA ALA A 1015 -18.28 13.16 18.06
C ALA A 1015 -19.56 13.98 18.36
N LYS A 1016 -20.31 13.58 19.39
CA LYS A 1016 -21.44 14.37 19.97
C LYS A 1016 -21.07 15.82 20.29
N GLU A 1017 -19.83 16.14 20.68
CA GLU A 1017 -19.41 17.53 20.97
C GLU A 1017 -19.25 18.38 19.70
N LEU A 1018 -19.15 17.73 18.53
CA LEU A 1018 -18.94 18.37 17.23
C LEU A 1018 -20.25 18.48 16.41
N ILE A 1019 -21.36 17.94 16.93
CA ILE A 1019 -22.65 17.88 16.24
C ILE A 1019 -23.72 18.48 17.15
N ALA A 1020 -24.48 19.45 16.64
CA ALA A 1020 -25.63 20.05 17.33
C ALA A 1020 -26.69 19.01 17.73
#